data_AF-A0A7J4UM61-F1
#
_entry.id   AF-A0A7J4UM61-F1
#
_cell.length_a   1.000
_cell.length_b   1.000
_cell.length_c   1.000
_cell.angle_alpha   90.00
_cell.angle_beta   90.00
_cell.angle_gamma   90.00
#
_symmetry.space_group_name_H-M   'P 1'
#
loop_
_entity.id
_entity.type
_entity.pdbx_description
1 polymer ?
#
loop_
_entity_poly.entity_id
_entity_poly.type
_entity_poly.pdbx_seq_one_letter_code
_entity_poly.pdbx_strand_id
1 'polypeptide(L)'
;MKQVSDFLSESKEKAIVVTFGRFQPPTVGHQKLIDKVKSVARSERAEYRIYLSRTQDKKKNPLSASYKIRMMKKMFRGTKIVDDSSIINPFYMMKQLSDEGYTKVILVVGSDRVKELDKQIRPYINHPNDRKAYYFDSFEVISAGKRDPDSSDISGMSASKMRAAALADDFDSFLLGIPGQDKNIAKDLFTKLRKQMGIRESLLEEKNKKTPTVIVITKSSQSNEMSDTVERLSTVCKKKGISFYSIHTDHAFIVDKDMDDNKITIHNYDGDSKNINLTIDNTVCLVRGGAIIDNAGLGMVKTLEEVGMFVVNTLDAMKFCQNKLSTALALEQNKIPSPKTAFVNNVDSLDVALEKIGGKFPVIIKTITGAEGIGVSKIESYESLKSVLQSLWKHDAEIILQEYMKITHDIRTLVLDGDIVACVKRIKGGKDFRTNKALGKDTAPYKLSKEEKHLVMQAYKMSGCYFAGVDHITNKGKHYILEVNGSPGSGAEPYMGYFPGKNHKEISGEELITHVTDHIINKDNWKFTAKEIGYVEWVDIEGLGKVKAKIDTGNGSINSIHSDDITVVGNTVKFKIEGKPFTKKIQGEKRINIGSDEIETRHIVFFDVKFGKNTVKDVPFTLSDRDKNNYLVLVGKQFLEIVNYSVNVQKTFTLPEQTTLQPADVNFEFAVLWD
;
A
#
# COMPACT_ATOMS: atom_id res chain seq x y z
N MET A 1 2.59 73.03 -4.66
CA MET A 1 3.73 72.63 -3.82
C MET A 1 3.20 71.71 -2.73
N LYS A 2 3.53 70.42 -2.77
CA LYS A 2 3.28 69.51 -1.64
C LYS A 2 4.25 69.91 -0.51
N GLN A 3 3.77 69.92 0.72
CA GLN A 3 4.58 70.32 1.87
C GLN A 3 5.72 69.33 2.08
N VAL A 4 6.89 69.84 2.48
CA VAL A 4 8.11 69.06 2.76
C VAL A 4 7.89 68.03 3.88
N SER A 5 6.83 68.17 4.69
CA SER A 5 6.39 67.17 5.68
C SER A 5 5.89 65.87 5.05
N ASP A 6 5.46 65.87 3.77
CA ASP A 6 5.02 64.65 3.07
C ASP A 6 6.20 63.81 2.53
N PHE A 7 7.43 64.35 2.56
CA PHE A 7 8.66 63.61 2.24
C PHE A 7 9.33 63.00 3.48
N LEU A 8 8.79 63.27 4.67
CA LEU A 8 9.28 62.76 5.96
C LEU A 8 8.24 61.85 6.61
N SER A 9 7.72 60.87 5.85
CA SER A 9 7.47 59.58 6.48
C SER A 9 8.78 58.81 6.36
N GLU A 10 9.60 58.81 7.41
CA GLU A 10 10.63 57.78 7.58
C GLU A 10 9.97 56.44 7.23
N SER A 11 10.39 55.82 6.12
CA SER A 11 9.97 54.46 5.81
C SER A 11 10.38 53.63 7.01
N LYS A 12 9.41 53.29 7.87
CA LYS A 12 9.68 52.49 9.08
C LYS A 12 10.55 51.33 8.65
N GLU A 13 11.80 51.34 9.12
CA GLU A 13 12.79 50.33 8.79
C GLU A 13 12.17 48.96 9.07
N LYS A 14 11.85 48.23 8.00
CA LYS A 14 11.14 46.96 8.12
C LYS A 14 12.20 45.91 8.44
N ALA A 15 12.42 45.70 9.74
CA ALA A 15 13.47 44.83 10.24
C ALA A 15 12.97 43.40 10.50
N ILE A 16 13.81 42.41 10.17
CA ILE A 16 13.55 40.99 10.47
C ILE A 16 14.80 40.28 10.97
N VAL A 17 14.60 39.42 11.96
CA VAL A 17 15.62 38.53 12.51
C VAL A 17 15.30 37.09 12.12
N VAL A 18 16.22 36.44 11.42
CA VAL A 18 16.00 35.10 10.87
C VAL A 18 17.09 34.13 11.26
N THR A 19 16.79 32.84 11.17
CA THR A 19 17.81 31.80 11.17
C THR A 19 17.51 30.77 10.10
N PHE A 20 18.55 30.13 9.57
CA PHE A 20 18.44 29.04 8.61
C PHE A 20 19.27 27.84 9.07
N GLY A 21 18.60 26.75 9.43
CA GLY A 21 19.24 25.57 10.01
C GLY A 21 18.82 24.25 9.37
N ARG A 22 19.65 23.21 9.54
CA ARG A 22 19.32 21.86 9.07
C ARG A 22 18.31 21.18 9.99
N PHE A 23 18.48 21.29 11.31
CA PHE A 23 17.64 20.67 12.36
C PHE A 23 17.42 19.16 12.17
N GLN A 24 18.49 18.37 12.04
CA GLN A 24 18.43 16.95 11.63
C GLN A 24 19.10 16.00 12.63
N PRO A 25 18.44 15.50 13.69
CA PRO A 25 17.08 15.84 14.12
C PRO A 25 17.01 17.21 14.83
N PRO A 26 15.80 17.75 15.05
CA PRO A 26 15.57 18.78 16.06
C PRO A 26 16.04 18.32 17.44
N THR A 27 16.54 19.23 18.27
CA THR A 27 17.19 18.93 19.55
C THR A 27 16.95 20.08 20.51
N VAL A 28 16.97 19.85 21.82
CA VAL A 28 16.99 20.89 22.87
C VAL A 28 18.14 21.88 22.63
N GLY A 29 19.21 21.42 21.98
CA GLY A 29 20.31 22.27 21.62
C GLY A 29 19.96 23.40 20.64
N HIS A 30 18.87 23.30 19.89
CA HIS A 30 18.39 24.37 19.01
C HIS A 30 17.64 25.48 19.77
N GLN A 31 17.26 25.24 21.03
CA GLN A 31 16.57 26.22 21.88
C GLN A 31 17.40 27.51 22.01
N LYS A 32 18.71 27.42 22.28
CA LYS A 32 19.62 28.58 22.38
C LYS A 32 19.61 29.45 21.12
N LEU A 33 19.57 28.83 19.94
CA LEU A 33 19.51 29.55 18.66
C LEU A 33 18.17 30.28 18.51
N ILE A 34 17.06 29.59 18.78
CA ILE A 34 15.71 30.16 18.71
C ILE A 34 15.54 31.30 19.72
N ASP A 35 16.04 31.13 20.94
CA ASP A 35 15.97 32.14 21.99
C ASP A 35 16.81 33.37 21.65
N LYS A 36 17.99 33.18 21.05
CA LYS A 36 18.78 34.30 20.56
C LYS A 36 18.07 35.07 19.45
N VAL A 37 17.47 34.36 18.47
CA VAL A 37 16.65 34.99 17.43
C VAL A 37 15.54 35.84 18.06
N LYS A 38 14.79 35.27 19.01
CA LYS A 38 13.72 36.00 19.73
C LYS A 38 14.25 37.18 20.52
N SER A 39 15.38 37.03 21.21
CA SER A 39 16.01 38.08 22.01
C SER A 39 16.46 39.26 21.15
N VAL A 40 17.09 38.99 20.01
CA VAL A 40 17.56 40.03 19.09
C VAL A 40 16.38 40.69 18.40
N ALA A 41 15.36 39.92 18.02
CA ALA A 41 14.14 40.50 17.46
C ALA A 41 13.46 41.47 18.43
N ARG A 42 13.46 41.16 19.73
CA ARG A 42 12.94 42.07 20.77
C ARG A 42 13.78 43.34 20.92
N SER A 43 15.12 43.24 20.93
CA SER A 43 15.98 44.42 21.07
C SER A 43 15.87 45.35 19.86
N GLU A 44 15.75 44.77 18.66
CA GLU A 44 15.64 45.49 17.40
C GLU A 44 14.21 45.91 17.04
N ARG A 45 13.22 45.57 17.88
CA ARG A 45 11.78 45.76 17.61
C ARG A 45 11.37 45.20 16.23
N ALA A 46 11.99 44.09 15.85
CA ALA A 46 11.89 43.45 14.55
C ALA A 46 10.98 42.22 14.57
N GLU A 47 10.49 41.82 13.39
CA GLU A 47 9.86 40.51 13.22
C GLU A 47 10.89 39.39 13.33
N TYR A 48 10.45 38.15 13.55
CA TYR A 48 11.35 37.00 13.44
C TYR A 48 10.72 35.78 12.80
N ARG A 49 11.55 35.00 12.10
CA ARG A 49 11.15 33.76 11.43
C ARG A 49 12.26 32.70 11.53
N ILE A 50 11.86 31.44 11.68
CA ILE A 50 12.78 30.30 11.72
C ILE A 50 12.62 29.50 10.42
N TYR A 51 13.67 29.47 9.61
CA TYR A 51 13.72 28.74 8.34
C TYR A 51 14.50 27.44 8.48
N LEU A 52 14.04 26.41 7.79
CA LEU A 52 14.63 25.09 7.80
C LEU A 52 15.08 24.68 6.40
N SER A 53 16.27 24.10 6.32
CA SER A 53 16.72 23.45 5.09
C SER A 53 15.81 22.29 4.73
N ARG A 54 15.49 22.14 3.45
CA ARG A 54 14.72 21.00 2.93
C ARG A 54 15.61 19.85 2.43
N THR A 55 16.92 19.91 2.67
CA THR A 55 17.87 18.84 2.30
C THR A 55 17.62 17.55 3.08
N GLN A 56 17.75 16.41 2.39
CA GLN A 56 17.52 15.07 2.93
C GLN A 56 18.58 14.07 2.43
N ASP A 57 19.22 13.35 3.35
CA ASP A 57 20.16 12.25 3.10
C ASP A 57 20.27 11.35 4.35
N LYS A 58 20.52 10.04 4.17
CA LYS A 58 20.49 9.05 5.28
C LYS A 58 21.49 9.34 6.42
N LYS A 59 22.56 10.11 6.19
CA LYS A 59 23.70 10.23 7.14
C LYS A 59 23.66 11.54 7.93
N LYS A 60 23.53 12.68 7.24
CA LYS A 60 23.57 14.03 7.82
C LYS A 60 22.17 14.64 7.96
N ASN A 61 21.24 14.28 7.07
CA ASN A 61 19.90 14.87 7.04
C ASN A 61 18.76 13.84 6.89
N PRO A 62 18.64 12.84 7.79
CA PRO A 62 17.78 11.67 7.57
C PRO A 62 16.27 11.98 7.55
N LEU A 63 15.78 12.99 8.28
CA LEU A 63 14.35 13.27 8.35
C LEU A 63 13.86 14.06 7.13
N SER A 64 12.65 13.78 6.66
CA SER A 64 12.01 14.58 5.61
C SER A 64 11.72 16.01 6.08
N ALA A 65 11.62 16.95 5.14
CA ALA A 65 11.34 18.36 5.44
C ALA A 65 10.01 18.54 6.19
N SER A 66 8.95 17.87 5.75
CA SER A 66 7.62 17.90 6.39
C SER A 66 7.66 17.35 7.81
N TYR A 67 8.29 16.18 8.03
CA TYR A 67 8.42 15.57 9.35
C TYR A 67 9.17 16.49 10.32
N LYS A 68 10.29 17.06 9.86
CA LYS A 68 11.13 17.94 10.66
C LYS A 68 10.42 19.23 11.05
N ILE A 69 9.69 19.86 10.13
CA ILE A 69 8.88 21.06 10.43
C ILE A 69 7.82 20.72 11.47
N ARG A 70 7.12 19.58 11.32
CA ARG A 70 6.15 19.07 12.30
C ARG A 70 6.79 18.87 13.68
N MET A 71 7.96 18.27 13.75
CA MET A 71 8.70 18.07 15.02
C MET A 71 9.12 19.39 15.65
N MET A 72 9.64 20.33 14.87
CA MET A 72 10.00 21.66 15.37
C MET A 72 8.79 22.40 15.95
N LYS A 73 7.63 22.33 15.28
CA LYS A 73 6.36 22.92 15.77
C LYS A 73 5.91 22.26 17.09
N LYS A 74 6.09 20.94 17.25
CA LYS A 74 5.79 20.22 18.49
C LYS A 74 6.75 20.57 19.63
N MET A 75 8.06 20.59 19.35
CA MET A 75 9.12 20.78 20.35
C MET A 75 9.27 22.25 20.80
N PHE A 76 8.98 23.21 19.91
CA PHE A 76 9.16 24.64 20.16
C PHE A 76 7.86 25.42 19.93
N ARG A 77 6.82 25.05 20.68
CA ARG A 77 5.48 25.67 20.59
C ARG A 77 5.56 27.21 20.68
N GLY A 78 4.72 27.89 19.88
CA GLY A 78 4.69 29.36 19.83
C GLY A 78 5.85 30.02 19.07
N THR A 79 6.65 29.25 18.34
CA THR A 79 7.75 29.78 17.49
C THR A 79 7.28 29.93 16.04
N LYS A 80 7.61 31.06 15.39
CA LYS A 80 7.29 31.35 13.98
C LYS A 80 8.16 30.52 13.01
N ILE A 81 7.83 29.24 12.86
CA ILE A 81 8.49 28.31 11.93
C ILE A 81 7.86 28.45 10.53
N VAL A 82 8.70 28.72 9.52
CA VAL A 82 8.25 28.87 8.13
C VAL A 82 8.12 27.49 7.48
N ASP A 83 7.00 27.28 6.80
CA ASP A 83 6.66 26.07 6.06
C ASP A 83 6.39 26.42 4.60
N ASP A 84 7.46 26.76 3.90
CA ASP A 84 7.43 27.14 2.48
C ASP A 84 8.30 26.15 1.69
N SER A 85 7.73 25.56 0.64
CA SER A 85 8.40 24.56 -0.18
C SER A 85 9.41 25.16 -1.15
N SER A 86 9.25 26.45 -1.51
CA SER A 86 10.15 27.17 -2.41
C SER A 86 11.49 27.53 -1.77
N ILE A 87 11.55 27.55 -0.43
CA ILE A 87 12.74 27.97 0.32
C ILE A 87 13.65 26.77 0.62
N ILE A 88 14.52 26.45 -0.33
CA ILE A 88 15.37 25.25 -0.27
C ILE A 88 16.70 25.53 0.46
N ASN A 89 17.23 26.75 0.32
CA ASN A 89 18.52 27.18 0.85
C ASN A 89 18.45 28.66 1.33
N PRO A 90 19.51 29.18 1.98
CA PRO A 90 19.52 30.56 2.49
C PRO A 90 19.34 31.64 1.41
N PHE A 91 19.74 31.39 0.16
CA PHE A 91 19.64 32.38 -0.92
C PHE A 91 18.19 32.61 -1.37
N TYR A 92 17.39 31.54 -1.44
CA TYR A 92 15.94 31.67 -1.70
C TYR A 92 15.23 32.41 -0.57
N MET A 93 15.65 32.18 0.69
CA MET A 93 15.17 32.94 1.84
C MET A 93 15.51 34.43 1.70
N MET A 94 16.75 34.78 1.35
CA MET A 94 17.12 36.19 1.15
C MET A 94 16.32 36.86 0.03
N LYS A 95 16.11 36.14 -1.09
CA LYS A 95 15.27 36.64 -2.19
C LYS A 95 13.84 36.95 -1.70
N GLN A 96 13.22 36.00 -1.00
CA GLN A 96 11.88 36.17 -0.44
C GLN A 96 11.82 37.39 0.50
N LEU A 97 12.79 37.55 1.40
CA LEU A 97 12.81 38.68 2.33
C LEU A 97 12.96 40.03 1.60
N SER A 98 13.74 40.07 0.53
CA SER A 98 13.88 41.25 -0.33
C SER A 98 12.57 41.55 -1.07
N ASP A 99 11.92 40.54 -1.64
CA ASP A 99 10.64 40.67 -2.36
C ASP A 99 9.50 41.08 -1.42
N GLU A 100 9.56 40.69 -0.13
CA GLU A 100 8.64 41.11 0.92
C GLU A 100 8.91 42.54 1.47
N GLY A 101 9.96 43.21 0.96
CA GLY A 101 10.29 44.60 1.28
C GLY A 101 10.93 44.81 2.67
N TYR A 102 11.59 43.80 3.25
CA TYR A 102 12.39 44.00 4.45
C TYR A 102 13.66 44.78 4.10
N THR A 103 13.96 45.86 4.83
CA THR A 103 15.11 46.72 4.58
C THR A 103 16.29 46.43 5.52
N LYS A 104 16.02 45.88 6.71
CA LYS A 104 17.04 45.43 7.67
C LYS A 104 16.89 43.93 7.94
N VAL A 105 17.95 43.16 7.67
CA VAL A 105 17.97 41.71 7.87
C VAL A 105 19.10 41.31 8.81
N ILE A 106 18.76 40.63 9.90
CA ILE A 106 19.72 40.08 10.86
C ILE A 106 19.64 38.55 10.83
N LEU A 107 20.70 37.91 10.35
CA LEU A 107 20.83 36.46 10.26
C LEU A 107 21.55 35.92 11.50
N VAL A 108 20.83 35.20 12.36
CA VAL A 108 21.40 34.57 13.56
C VAL A 108 21.81 33.13 13.26
N VAL A 109 23.09 32.80 13.47
CA VAL A 109 23.64 31.46 13.17
C VAL A 109 24.61 30.99 14.24
N GLY A 110 25.02 29.72 14.18
CA GLY A 110 26.11 29.20 15.02
C GLY A 110 27.41 30.00 14.81
N SER A 111 28.21 30.15 15.87
CA SER A 111 29.48 30.89 15.83
C SER A 111 30.45 30.41 14.74
N ASP A 112 30.42 29.11 14.44
CA ASP A 112 31.17 28.45 13.38
C ASP A 112 30.74 28.86 11.96
N ARG A 113 29.51 29.34 11.78
CA ARG A 113 28.93 29.65 10.45
C ARG A 113 28.84 31.12 10.12
N VAL A 114 29.17 32.03 11.05
CA VAL A 114 29.04 33.49 10.85
C VAL A 114 29.88 33.95 9.66
N LYS A 115 31.19 33.67 9.68
CA LYS A 115 32.11 34.09 8.61
C LYS A 115 31.77 33.47 7.25
N GLU A 116 31.37 32.20 7.26
CA GLU A 116 31.03 31.46 6.03
C GLU A 116 29.80 32.06 5.33
N LEU A 117 28.70 32.22 6.07
CA LEU A 117 27.44 32.71 5.51
C LEU A 117 27.49 34.19 5.17
N ASP A 118 28.21 34.99 5.96
CA ASP A 118 28.45 36.39 5.64
C ASP A 118 29.18 36.52 4.29
N LYS A 119 30.29 35.79 4.13
CA LYS A 119 31.07 35.78 2.87
C LYS A 119 30.26 35.27 1.67
N GLN A 120 29.36 34.30 1.88
CA GLN A 120 28.53 33.72 0.81
C GLN A 120 27.39 34.64 0.38
N ILE A 121 26.75 35.36 1.30
CA ILE A 121 25.52 36.12 1.04
C ILE A 121 25.82 37.60 0.76
N ARG A 122 26.76 38.20 1.50
CA ARG A 122 27.09 39.63 1.40
C ARG A 122 27.39 40.12 -0.02
N PRO A 123 28.07 39.36 -0.90
CA PRO A 123 28.31 39.79 -2.29
C PRO A 123 27.03 40.03 -3.11
N TYR A 124 25.90 39.46 -2.70
CA TYR A 124 24.63 39.59 -3.41
C TYR A 124 23.76 40.73 -2.86
N ILE A 125 24.14 41.37 -1.75
CA ILE A 125 23.42 42.52 -1.21
C ILE A 125 23.73 43.75 -2.06
N ASN A 126 22.69 44.41 -2.59
CA ASN A 126 22.78 45.57 -3.49
C ASN A 126 23.73 45.34 -4.69
N HIS A 127 23.76 44.11 -5.20
CA HIS A 127 24.66 43.71 -6.28
C HIS A 127 24.29 44.45 -7.60
N PRO A 128 25.28 44.90 -8.41
CA PRO A 128 25.03 45.71 -9.61
C PRO A 128 24.26 45.00 -10.72
N ASN A 129 24.24 43.66 -10.72
CA ASN A 129 23.34 42.87 -11.57
C ASN A 129 22.04 42.59 -10.81
N ASP A 130 21.00 43.33 -11.19
CA ASP A 130 19.65 43.31 -10.59
C ASP A 130 19.05 41.90 -10.48
N ARG A 131 19.34 41.00 -11.43
CA ARG A 131 18.85 39.61 -11.40
C ARG A 131 19.43 38.76 -10.26
N LYS A 132 20.54 39.19 -9.65
CA LYS A 132 21.23 38.50 -8.56
C LYS A 132 21.22 39.28 -7.25
N ALA A 133 20.61 40.48 -7.23
CA ALA A 133 20.65 41.38 -6.10
C ALA A 133 19.57 41.05 -5.05
N TYR A 134 19.91 41.25 -3.78
CA TYR A 134 18.98 41.38 -2.68
C TYR A 134 19.08 42.82 -2.16
N TYR A 135 17.97 43.53 -2.05
CA TYR A 135 17.95 44.94 -1.70
C TYR A 135 17.69 45.13 -0.21
N PHE A 136 18.77 45.33 0.56
CA PHE A 136 18.72 45.60 1.99
C PHE A 136 19.56 46.84 2.30
N ASP A 137 19.03 47.74 3.14
CA ASP A 137 19.77 48.89 3.68
C ASP A 137 20.80 48.41 4.72
N SER A 138 20.46 47.35 5.47
CA SER A 138 21.34 46.75 6.48
C SER A 138 21.26 45.22 6.46
N PHE A 139 22.44 44.57 6.47
CA PHE A 139 22.58 43.12 6.56
C PHE A 139 23.67 42.73 7.56
N GLU A 140 23.26 42.02 8.62
CA GLU A 140 24.14 41.57 9.69
C GLU A 140 24.05 40.05 9.87
N VAL A 141 25.20 39.41 10.12
CA VAL A 141 25.26 38.00 10.52
C VAL A 141 25.80 37.93 11.94
N ILE A 142 24.96 37.52 12.89
CA ILE A 142 25.30 37.50 14.31
C ILE A 142 25.33 36.09 14.87
N SER A 143 26.19 35.88 15.87
CA SER A 143 26.34 34.57 16.50
C SER A 143 25.26 34.32 17.57
N ALA A 144 24.76 33.09 17.60
CA ALA A 144 23.98 32.53 18.70
C ALA A 144 24.79 32.22 19.96
N GLY A 145 26.12 32.41 19.93
CA GLY A 145 27.05 32.09 21.02
C GLY A 145 27.98 30.91 20.69
N LYS A 146 29.04 30.74 21.49
CA LYS A 146 29.89 29.54 21.46
C LYS A 146 29.20 28.42 22.23
N ARG A 147 29.26 27.22 21.68
CA ARG A 147 28.76 26.00 22.29
C ARG A 147 29.98 25.22 22.78
N ASP A 148 29.96 24.73 24.01
CA ASP A 148 30.90 23.70 24.45
C ASP A 148 30.36 22.34 23.98
N PRO A 149 31.00 21.67 23.00
CA PRO A 149 30.56 20.38 22.50
C PRO A 149 30.81 19.23 23.49
N ASP A 150 31.64 19.43 24.52
CA ASP A 150 32.10 18.39 25.45
C ASP A 150 31.43 18.45 26.82
N SER A 151 30.55 19.42 27.08
CA SER A 151 29.81 19.48 28.34
C SER A 151 28.80 18.34 28.48
N SER A 152 28.77 17.73 29.67
CA SER A 152 27.85 16.65 30.07
C SER A 152 26.44 17.13 30.42
N ASP A 153 26.23 18.45 30.46
CA ASP A 153 24.92 19.06 30.74
C ASP A 153 23.94 18.95 29.56
N ILE A 154 22.63 19.02 29.85
CA ILE A 154 21.51 19.03 28.88
C ILE A 154 21.73 20.07 27.75
N SER A 155 22.54 21.11 28.00
CA SER A 155 22.84 22.17 27.04
C SER A 155 23.85 21.78 25.93
N GLY A 156 24.58 20.67 26.10
CA GLY A 156 25.59 20.09 25.20
C GLY A 156 25.05 19.05 24.20
N MET A 157 23.74 18.75 24.23
CA MET A 157 23.12 17.82 23.27
C MET A 157 23.08 18.41 21.85
N SER A 158 23.61 17.65 20.88
CA SER A 158 23.71 18.04 19.47
C SER A 158 22.97 17.04 18.57
N ALA A 159 22.60 17.48 17.37
CA ALA A 159 21.99 16.61 16.37
C ALA A 159 22.87 15.39 16.02
N SER A 160 24.20 15.56 16.06
CA SER A 160 25.15 14.44 15.89
C SER A 160 25.11 13.45 17.03
N LYS A 161 25.08 13.92 18.29
CA LYS A 161 24.95 13.06 19.48
C LYS A 161 23.63 12.29 19.47
N MET A 162 22.52 12.93 19.08
CA MET A 162 21.22 12.25 18.95
C MET A 162 21.22 11.18 17.84
N ARG A 163 21.87 11.43 16.70
CA ARG A 163 22.04 10.39 15.67
C ARG A 163 22.93 9.24 16.15
N ALA A 164 23.97 9.52 16.93
CA ALA A 164 24.83 8.49 17.52
C ALA A 164 24.07 7.63 18.54
N ALA A 165 23.29 8.26 19.43
CA ALA A 165 22.40 7.55 20.35
C ALA A 165 21.36 6.70 19.61
N ALA A 166 20.77 7.25 18.54
CA ALA A 166 19.88 6.49 17.67
C ALA A 166 20.58 5.35 16.93
N LEU A 167 21.87 5.45 16.57
CA LEU A 167 22.65 4.34 16.01
C LEU A 167 22.95 3.25 17.04
N ALA A 168 23.26 3.65 18.27
CA ALA A 168 23.61 2.76 19.37
C ALA A 168 22.39 2.10 20.06
N ASP A 169 21.17 2.43 19.64
CA ASP A 169 19.93 2.05 20.31
C ASP A 169 19.81 2.55 21.76
N ASP A 170 20.44 3.69 22.03
CA ASP A 170 20.46 4.31 23.35
C ASP A 170 19.34 5.35 23.47
N PHE A 171 18.14 4.87 23.81
CA PHE A 171 16.96 5.73 23.95
C PHE A 171 17.08 6.73 25.11
N ASP A 172 17.75 6.36 26.21
CA ASP A 172 17.89 7.21 27.39
C ASP A 172 18.78 8.42 27.09
N SER A 173 19.92 8.21 26.43
CA SER A 173 20.76 9.31 25.94
C SER A 173 20.05 10.14 24.87
N PHE A 174 19.19 9.51 24.06
CA PHE A 174 18.40 10.23 23.06
C PHE A 174 17.36 11.17 23.71
N LEU A 175 16.70 10.71 24.77
CA LEU A 175 15.67 11.45 25.51
C LEU A 175 16.19 12.77 26.07
N LEU A 176 17.45 12.80 26.53
CA LEU A 176 18.12 14.03 27.01
C LEU A 176 18.19 15.13 25.93
N GLY A 177 18.10 14.75 24.66
CA GLY A 177 18.08 15.67 23.52
C GLY A 177 16.73 16.32 23.23
N ILE A 178 15.66 15.95 23.96
CA ILE A 178 14.29 16.45 23.74
C ILE A 178 13.95 17.52 24.79
N PRO A 179 13.42 18.70 24.39
CA PRO A 179 12.94 19.70 25.34
C PRO A 179 11.91 19.12 26.30
N GLY A 180 12.13 19.31 27.61
CA GLY A 180 11.26 18.77 28.66
C GLY A 180 11.25 17.23 28.77
N GLN A 181 12.14 16.53 28.05
CA GLN A 181 12.22 15.06 28.04
C GLN A 181 10.87 14.37 27.77
N ASP A 182 10.08 14.93 26.85
CA ASP A 182 8.79 14.34 26.45
C ASP A 182 9.01 12.98 25.78
N LYS A 183 8.66 11.90 26.48
CA LYS A 183 8.85 10.52 26.02
C LYS A 183 8.07 10.19 24.74
N ASN A 184 6.91 10.83 24.50
CA ASN A 184 6.11 10.57 23.32
C ASN A 184 6.75 11.19 22.07
N ILE A 185 7.24 12.44 22.20
CA ILE A 185 8.01 13.10 21.13
C ILE A 185 9.32 12.36 20.91
N ALA A 186 10.01 11.96 21.97
CA ALA A 186 11.26 11.21 21.90
C ALA A 186 11.09 9.89 21.13
N LYS A 187 10.04 9.11 21.44
CA LYS A 187 9.78 7.82 20.80
C LYS A 187 9.44 7.97 19.31
N ASP A 188 8.55 8.91 18.95
CA ASP A 188 8.22 9.22 17.55
C ASP A 188 9.49 9.60 16.78
N LEU A 189 10.26 10.54 17.31
CA LEU A 189 11.48 11.05 16.67
C LEU A 189 12.58 9.98 16.60
N PHE A 190 12.78 9.17 17.64
CA PHE A 190 13.77 8.10 17.71
C PHE A 190 13.50 7.01 16.68
N THR A 191 12.28 6.49 16.65
CA THR A 191 11.87 5.43 15.71
C THR A 191 11.94 5.94 14.27
N LYS A 192 11.40 7.14 13.98
CA LYS A 192 11.46 7.68 12.61
C LYS A 192 12.90 7.98 12.19
N LEU A 193 13.73 8.51 13.09
CA LEU A 193 15.15 8.77 12.82
C LEU A 193 15.90 7.47 12.52
N ARG A 194 15.71 6.42 13.33
CA ARG A 194 16.33 5.10 13.12
C ARG A 194 15.89 4.47 11.80
N LYS A 195 14.60 4.51 11.49
CA LYS A 195 14.03 4.05 10.21
C LYS A 195 14.62 4.80 9.02
N GLN A 196 14.77 6.13 9.11
CA GLN A 196 15.31 6.96 8.03
C GLN A 196 16.83 6.86 7.87
N MET A 197 17.56 6.60 8.96
CA MET A 197 18.96 6.17 8.90
C MET A 197 19.08 4.72 8.36
N GLY A 198 17.95 4.01 8.33
CA GLY A 198 17.76 2.62 7.94
C GLY A 198 18.62 1.68 8.75
N ILE A 199 18.58 1.90 10.06
CA ILE A 199 18.93 0.94 11.09
C ILE A 199 17.74 -0.03 11.16
N ARG A 200 17.96 -1.29 10.81
CA ARG A 200 16.95 -2.34 11.00
C ARG A 200 16.80 -2.58 12.50
N GLU A 201 15.59 -2.39 13.02
CA GLU A 201 15.21 -2.94 14.33
C GLU A 201 15.11 -4.46 14.19
N SER A 202 16.24 -5.16 14.26
CA SER A 202 16.22 -6.57 14.60
C SER A 202 15.91 -6.68 16.09
N LEU A 203 14.81 -7.36 16.43
CA LEU A 203 14.42 -7.85 17.78
C LEU A 203 13.40 -7.04 18.61
N LEU A 204 12.82 -5.94 18.09
CA LEU A 204 11.75 -5.21 18.82
C LEU A 204 10.36 -5.24 18.15
N GLU A 205 10.24 -5.62 16.87
CA GLU A 205 8.94 -5.75 16.21
C GLU A 205 8.12 -6.95 16.70
N GLU A 206 8.74 -7.98 17.26
CA GLU A 206 8.00 -9.11 17.85
C GLU A 206 7.18 -8.72 19.09
N LYS A 207 7.53 -7.61 19.78
CA LYS A 207 6.86 -7.23 21.04
C LYS A 207 5.73 -6.19 20.89
N ASN A 208 5.45 -5.71 19.68
CA ASN A 208 4.34 -4.78 19.43
C ASN A 208 3.72 -4.98 18.03
N LYS A 209 3.32 -6.21 17.67
CA LYS A 209 2.35 -6.40 16.57
C LYS A 209 1.05 -5.69 16.98
N LYS A 210 0.90 -4.41 16.63
CA LYS A 210 -0.38 -3.71 16.76
C LYS A 210 -1.40 -4.54 16.01
N THR A 211 -2.47 -4.92 16.68
CA THR A 211 -3.59 -5.63 16.06
C THR A 211 -4.04 -4.83 14.82
N PRO A 212 -4.15 -5.46 13.64
CA PRO A 212 -4.60 -4.76 12.46
C PRO A 212 -5.98 -4.11 12.63
N THR A 213 -6.18 -2.97 11.98
CA THR A 213 -7.50 -2.36 11.83
C THR A 213 -8.28 -3.13 10.78
N VAL A 214 -9.56 -3.39 11.04
CA VAL A 214 -10.48 -4.00 10.07
C VAL A 214 -11.37 -2.91 9.49
N ILE A 215 -11.43 -2.79 8.17
CA ILE A 215 -12.42 -1.95 7.50
C ILE A 215 -13.31 -2.82 6.62
N VAL A 216 -14.57 -2.45 6.50
CA VAL A 216 -15.50 -3.00 5.52
C VAL A 216 -15.87 -1.90 4.55
N ILE A 217 -15.82 -2.20 3.26
CA ILE A 217 -16.33 -1.31 2.22
C ILE A 217 -17.61 -1.89 1.64
N THR A 218 -18.67 -1.09 1.65
CA THR A 218 -20.02 -1.46 1.18
C THR A 218 -20.74 -0.22 0.67
N LYS A 219 -21.95 -0.39 0.13
CA LYS A 219 -22.88 0.71 -0.14
C LYS A 219 -23.95 0.76 0.95
N SER A 220 -24.54 1.94 1.19
CA SER A 220 -25.64 2.07 2.16
C SER A 220 -26.89 1.33 1.68
N SER A 221 -27.56 0.65 2.61
CA SER A 221 -28.86 0.02 2.36
C SER A 221 -29.97 1.06 2.41
N GLN A 222 -31.07 0.85 1.67
CA GLN A 222 -32.26 1.71 1.75
C GLN A 222 -32.89 1.77 3.17
N SER A 223 -32.64 0.78 4.02
CA SER A 223 -33.14 0.70 5.40
C SER A 223 -32.23 1.32 6.47
N ASN A 224 -31.09 1.93 6.09
CA ASN A 224 -30.03 2.37 7.04
C ASN A 224 -29.50 1.28 8.00
N GLU A 225 -29.85 0.02 7.82
CA GLU A 225 -29.39 -1.09 8.65
C GLU A 225 -28.15 -1.78 8.07
N MET A 226 -27.18 -2.09 8.92
CA MET A 226 -26.02 -2.88 8.51
C MET A 226 -26.48 -4.29 8.11
N SER A 227 -25.91 -4.85 7.05
CA SER A 227 -26.16 -6.27 6.75
C SER A 227 -25.65 -7.16 7.89
N ASP A 228 -26.35 -8.27 8.17
CA ASP A 228 -26.04 -9.24 9.25
C ASP A 228 -24.54 -9.59 9.35
N THR A 229 -23.86 -9.79 8.22
CA THR A 229 -22.44 -10.10 8.20
C THR A 229 -21.55 -8.98 8.69
N VAL A 230 -21.86 -7.73 8.34
CA VAL A 230 -21.09 -6.55 8.76
C VAL A 230 -21.34 -6.26 10.24
N GLU A 231 -22.57 -6.45 10.71
CA GLU A 231 -22.91 -6.33 12.14
C GLU A 231 -22.19 -7.39 12.99
N ARG A 232 -22.18 -8.66 12.56
CA ARG A 232 -21.44 -9.73 13.24
C ARG A 232 -19.94 -9.44 13.27
N LEU A 233 -19.38 -8.95 12.17
CA LEU A 233 -17.96 -8.60 12.10
C LEU A 233 -17.62 -7.43 13.05
N SER A 234 -18.46 -6.39 13.08
CA SER A 234 -18.34 -5.28 14.04
C SER A 234 -18.38 -5.77 15.49
N THR A 235 -19.33 -6.67 15.79
CA THR A 235 -19.49 -7.27 17.12
C THR A 235 -18.26 -8.08 17.54
N VAL A 236 -17.75 -8.95 16.64
CA VAL A 236 -16.53 -9.73 16.88
C VAL A 236 -15.33 -8.81 17.11
N CYS A 237 -15.14 -7.78 16.26
CA CYS A 237 -14.06 -6.82 16.41
C CYS A 237 -14.14 -6.08 17.74
N LYS A 238 -15.33 -5.61 18.13
CA LYS A 238 -15.58 -4.94 19.41
C LYS A 238 -15.26 -5.86 20.60
N LYS A 239 -15.70 -7.11 20.57
CA LYS A 239 -15.41 -8.12 21.61
C LYS A 239 -13.90 -8.38 21.74
N LYS A 240 -13.14 -8.31 20.65
CA LYS A 240 -11.69 -8.53 20.60
C LYS A 240 -10.86 -7.25 20.77
N GLY A 241 -11.48 -6.08 20.94
CA GLY A 241 -10.77 -4.79 21.02
C GLY A 241 -10.06 -4.38 19.72
N ILE A 242 -10.55 -4.85 18.57
CA ILE A 242 -10.03 -4.55 17.23
C ILE A 242 -10.73 -3.30 16.70
N SER A 243 -9.97 -2.34 16.20
CA SER A 243 -10.54 -1.16 15.53
C SER A 243 -11.30 -1.58 14.27
N PHE A 244 -12.56 -1.16 14.16
CA PHE A 244 -13.45 -1.51 13.07
C PHE A 244 -14.10 -0.27 12.47
N TYR A 245 -14.18 -0.20 11.14
CA TYR A 245 -14.91 0.85 10.41
C TYR A 245 -15.75 0.26 9.28
N SER A 246 -17.01 0.70 9.16
CA SER A 246 -17.84 0.47 7.97
C SER A 246 -17.77 1.71 7.09
N ILE A 247 -17.32 1.56 5.84
CA ILE A 247 -17.13 2.63 4.87
C ILE A 247 -18.17 2.47 3.78
N HIS A 248 -18.99 3.50 3.61
CA HIS A 248 -20.13 3.52 2.70
C HIS A 248 -19.76 4.29 1.43
N THR A 249 -19.68 3.60 0.29
CA THR A 249 -19.13 4.14 -0.97
C THR A 249 -19.92 5.33 -1.55
N ASP A 250 -21.18 5.47 -1.18
CA ASP A 250 -22.06 6.59 -1.54
C ASP A 250 -21.86 7.85 -0.69
N HIS A 251 -21.15 7.72 0.43
CA HIS A 251 -20.88 8.82 1.37
C HIS A 251 -19.39 9.01 1.67
N ALA A 252 -18.51 8.17 1.12
CA ALA A 252 -17.09 8.20 1.43
C ALA A 252 -16.21 8.55 0.23
N PHE A 253 -15.13 9.29 0.50
CA PHE A 253 -14.09 9.58 -0.47
C PHE A 253 -12.72 9.67 0.21
N ILE A 254 -11.67 9.42 -0.57
CA ILE A 254 -10.30 9.44 -0.10
C ILE A 254 -9.78 10.87 -0.17
N VAL A 255 -9.32 11.41 0.95
CA VAL A 255 -8.91 12.81 1.08
C VAL A 255 -7.42 13.00 0.97
N ASP A 256 -6.64 12.12 1.57
CA ASP A 256 -5.18 12.21 1.52
C ASP A 256 -4.56 10.82 1.45
N LYS A 257 -3.45 10.73 0.70
CA LYS A 257 -2.62 9.54 0.54
C LYS A 257 -1.18 9.94 0.81
N ASP A 258 -0.74 9.80 2.05
CA ASP A 258 0.66 10.00 2.42
C ASP A 258 1.38 8.65 2.36
N MET A 259 1.89 8.32 1.16
CA MET A 259 2.61 7.08 0.92
C MET A 259 3.94 7.01 1.68
N ASP A 260 4.55 8.16 2.02
CA ASP A 260 5.82 8.23 2.76
C ASP A 260 5.63 7.93 4.27
N ASP A 261 4.47 8.29 4.81
CA ASP A 261 4.07 7.98 6.19
C ASP A 261 3.19 6.72 6.29
N ASN A 262 2.96 6.01 5.17
CA ASN A 262 2.14 4.80 5.08
C ASN A 262 0.70 4.99 5.58
N LYS A 263 0.12 6.15 5.27
CA LYS A 263 -1.19 6.57 5.77
C LYS A 263 -2.15 6.89 4.65
N ILE A 264 -3.41 6.59 4.90
CA ILE A 264 -4.52 7.02 4.07
C ILE A 264 -5.63 7.58 4.96
N THR A 265 -6.22 8.68 4.50
CA THR A 265 -7.34 9.32 5.19
C THR A 265 -8.59 9.19 4.33
N ILE A 266 -9.61 8.53 4.89
CA ILE A 266 -10.91 8.37 4.27
C ILE A 266 -11.89 9.25 5.03
N HIS A 267 -12.60 10.11 4.32
CA HIS A 267 -13.75 10.82 4.87
C HIS A 267 -15.00 9.98 4.63
N ASN A 268 -15.83 9.80 5.66
CA ASN A 268 -17.11 9.11 5.59
C ASN A 268 -18.22 10.05 6.05
N TYR A 269 -19.21 10.31 5.18
CA TYR A 269 -20.30 11.27 5.39
C TYR A 269 -21.59 10.55 5.84
N ASP A 270 -21.47 9.67 6.84
CA ASP A 270 -22.57 8.89 7.44
C ASP A 270 -23.21 9.61 8.64
N GLY A 271 -23.19 10.95 8.65
CA GLY A 271 -23.79 11.78 9.69
C GLY A 271 -22.85 12.19 10.84
N ASP A 272 -21.68 11.57 10.97
CA ASP A 272 -20.72 11.83 12.07
C ASP A 272 -19.49 12.66 11.66
N SER A 273 -19.28 12.94 10.37
CA SER A 273 -18.18 13.77 9.83
C SER A 273 -16.78 13.39 10.35
N LYS A 274 -16.46 12.09 10.37
CA LYS A 274 -15.18 11.59 10.92
C LYS A 274 -14.17 11.24 9.83
N ASN A 275 -12.98 11.79 9.97
CA ASN A 275 -11.81 11.39 9.20
C ASN A 275 -11.27 10.08 9.77
N ILE A 276 -11.34 9.01 8.98
CA ILE A 276 -10.76 7.73 9.32
C ILE A 276 -9.32 7.74 8.84
N ASN A 277 -8.38 7.80 9.79
CA ASN A 277 -6.95 7.77 9.51
C ASN A 277 -6.45 6.32 9.64
N LEU A 278 -6.06 5.71 8.53
CA LEU A 278 -5.64 4.32 8.46
C LEU A 278 -4.15 4.24 8.18
N THR A 279 -3.51 3.19 8.71
CA THR A 279 -2.13 2.82 8.36
C THR A 279 -2.18 1.65 7.40
N ILE A 280 -1.66 1.82 6.19
CA ILE A 280 -1.92 0.92 5.06
C ILE A 280 -1.40 -0.50 5.35
N ASP A 281 -0.18 -0.63 5.90
CA ASP A 281 0.45 -1.93 6.24
C ASP A 281 -0.13 -2.59 7.50
N ASN A 282 -1.08 -1.94 8.16
CA ASN A 282 -1.72 -2.40 9.39
C ASN A 282 -3.25 -2.34 9.30
N THR A 283 -3.80 -2.34 8.08
CA THR A 283 -5.24 -2.35 7.83
C THR A 283 -5.61 -3.45 6.85
N VAL A 284 -6.66 -4.21 7.15
CA VAL A 284 -7.31 -5.14 6.22
C VAL A 284 -8.67 -4.60 5.80
N CYS A 285 -8.97 -4.67 4.51
CA CYS A 285 -10.22 -4.22 3.92
C CYS A 285 -11.06 -5.41 3.43
N LEU A 286 -12.26 -5.60 3.96
CA LEU A 286 -13.23 -6.54 3.40
C LEU A 286 -14.19 -5.84 2.43
N VAL A 287 -14.20 -6.29 1.19
CA VAL A 287 -15.07 -5.80 0.13
C VAL A 287 -16.38 -6.56 0.13
N ARG A 288 -17.50 -5.84 0.25
CA ARG A 288 -18.85 -6.39 0.11
C ARG A 288 -19.42 -6.09 -1.26
N GLY A 289 -20.35 -6.91 -1.72
CA GLY A 289 -20.95 -6.78 -3.06
C GLY A 289 -21.57 -5.41 -3.35
N GLY A 290 -22.03 -4.68 -2.31
CA GLY A 290 -22.50 -3.30 -2.46
C GLY A 290 -21.44 -2.32 -2.99
N ALA A 291 -20.17 -2.53 -2.65
CA ALA A 291 -19.07 -1.64 -2.99
C ALA A 291 -18.64 -1.70 -4.47
N ILE A 292 -19.10 -2.70 -5.23
CA ILE A 292 -18.71 -2.89 -6.63
C ILE A 292 -19.86 -2.61 -7.60
N ILE A 293 -20.93 -1.96 -7.13
CA ILE A 293 -22.11 -1.65 -7.96
C ILE A 293 -21.86 -0.45 -8.87
N ASP A 294 -21.20 0.60 -8.37
CA ASP A 294 -20.98 1.85 -9.09
C ASP A 294 -19.50 2.23 -9.20
N ASN A 295 -19.19 3.12 -10.13
CA ASN A 295 -17.81 3.51 -10.43
C ASN A 295 -17.09 4.15 -9.23
N ALA A 296 -17.81 4.82 -8.33
CA ALA A 296 -17.22 5.41 -7.13
C ALA A 296 -16.70 4.31 -6.19
N GLY A 297 -17.53 3.30 -5.92
CA GLY A 297 -17.12 2.14 -5.14
C GLY A 297 -15.97 1.36 -5.80
N LEU A 298 -16.04 1.12 -7.11
CA LEU A 298 -14.97 0.48 -7.87
C LEU A 298 -13.64 1.24 -7.74
N GLY A 299 -13.67 2.58 -7.87
CA GLY A 299 -12.50 3.44 -7.75
C GLY A 299 -11.89 3.45 -6.35
N MET A 300 -12.73 3.38 -5.31
CA MET A 300 -12.27 3.31 -3.93
C MET A 300 -11.60 1.97 -3.62
N VAL A 301 -12.22 0.84 -3.98
CA VAL A 301 -11.59 -0.49 -3.81
C VAL A 301 -10.27 -0.56 -4.57
N LYS A 302 -10.25 -0.13 -5.84
CA LYS A 302 -9.02 -0.13 -6.65
C LYS A 302 -7.91 0.68 -6.00
N THR A 303 -8.26 1.85 -5.48
CA THR A 303 -7.30 2.72 -4.79
C THR A 303 -6.67 2.02 -3.58
N LEU A 304 -7.48 1.37 -2.74
CA LEU A 304 -6.99 0.67 -1.54
C LEU A 304 -6.02 -0.46 -1.90
N GLU A 305 -6.29 -1.19 -2.97
CA GLU A 305 -5.36 -2.19 -3.51
C GLU A 305 -4.06 -1.56 -4.03
N GLU A 306 -4.15 -0.48 -4.80
CA GLU A 306 -2.98 0.14 -5.44
C GLU A 306 -1.99 0.77 -4.44
N VAL A 307 -2.50 1.26 -3.31
CA VAL A 307 -1.68 1.77 -2.21
C VAL A 307 -1.05 0.64 -1.39
N GLY A 308 -1.41 -0.63 -1.64
CA GLY A 308 -0.83 -1.79 -0.98
C GLY A 308 -1.55 -2.21 0.31
N MET A 309 -2.83 -1.88 0.46
CA MET A 309 -3.65 -2.42 1.55
C MET A 309 -4.00 -3.89 1.27
N PHE A 310 -4.13 -4.71 2.31
CA PHE A 310 -4.64 -6.07 2.14
C PHE A 310 -6.16 -6.04 1.93
N VAL A 311 -6.64 -6.50 0.77
CA VAL A 311 -8.04 -6.41 0.36
C VAL A 311 -8.65 -7.79 0.12
N VAL A 312 -9.77 -8.08 0.80
CA VAL A 312 -10.50 -9.35 0.81
C VAL A 312 -11.94 -9.11 0.32
N ASN A 313 -12.30 -9.36 -0.93
CA ASN A 313 -11.50 -9.83 -2.05
C ASN A 313 -11.02 -8.68 -2.93
N THR A 314 -10.07 -8.97 -3.82
CA THR A 314 -9.65 -8.03 -4.85
C THR A 314 -10.80 -7.66 -5.79
N LEU A 315 -10.72 -6.49 -6.40
CA LEU A 315 -11.71 -5.93 -7.32
C LEU A 315 -11.97 -6.85 -8.49
N ASP A 316 -10.91 -7.43 -9.06
CA ASP A 316 -11.01 -8.33 -10.20
C ASP A 316 -11.74 -9.63 -9.83
N ALA A 317 -11.42 -10.22 -8.66
CA ALA A 317 -12.11 -11.41 -8.16
C ALA A 317 -13.60 -11.12 -7.85
N MET A 318 -13.88 -9.94 -7.29
CA MET A 318 -15.24 -9.47 -7.01
C MET A 318 -16.06 -9.27 -8.29
N LYS A 319 -15.50 -8.58 -9.29
CA LYS A 319 -16.13 -8.38 -10.61
C LYS A 319 -16.37 -9.70 -11.33
N PHE A 320 -15.39 -10.59 -11.30
CA PHE A 320 -15.50 -11.91 -11.90
C PHE A 320 -16.69 -12.68 -11.32
N CYS A 321 -16.80 -12.76 -9.99
CA CYS A 321 -17.91 -13.44 -9.31
C CYS A 321 -19.28 -12.77 -9.55
N GLN A 322 -19.32 -11.44 -9.68
CA GLN A 322 -20.57 -10.72 -9.91
C GLN A 322 -21.13 -10.96 -11.32
N ASN A 323 -20.26 -11.28 -12.28
CA ASN A 323 -20.62 -11.54 -13.67
C ASN A 323 -20.95 -13.03 -13.88
N LYS A 324 -22.26 -13.35 -13.93
CA LYS A 324 -22.73 -14.74 -14.10
C LYS A 324 -22.35 -15.36 -15.46
N LEU A 325 -22.17 -14.53 -16.49
CA LEU A 325 -21.70 -15.02 -17.79
C LEU A 325 -20.21 -15.40 -17.72
N SER A 326 -19.37 -14.56 -17.11
CA SER A 326 -17.94 -14.82 -16.96
C SER A 326 -17.68 -16.09 -16.15
N THR A 327 -18.38 -16.26 -15.03
CA THR A 327 -18.28 -17.49 -14.22
C THR A 327 -18.78 -18.72 -14.96
N ALA A 328 -19.90 -18.64 -15.70
CA ALA A 328 -20.40 -19.76 -16.50
C ALA A 328 -19.41 -20.18 -17.61
N LEU A 329 -18.84 -19.22 -18.34
CA LEU A 329 -17.84 -19.48 -19.37
C LEU A 329 -16.58 -20.10 -18.80
N ALA A 330 -16.11 -19.62 -17.65
CA ALA A 330 -14.93 -20.17 -17.00
C ALA A 330 -15.16 -21.59 -16.45
N LEU A 331 -16.36 -21.90 -15.94
CA LEU A 331 -16.77 -23.27 -15.59
C LEU A 331 -16.74 -24.19 -16.81
N GLU A 332 -17.31 -23.73 -17.94
CA GLU A 332 -17.32 -24.46 -19.21
C GLU A 332 -15.88 -24.73 -19.72
N GLN A 333 -15.02 -23.72 -19.77
CA GLN A 333 -13.62 -23.82 -20.23
C GLN A 333 -12.78 -24.76 -19.37
N ASN A 334 -13.01 -24.77 -18.05
CA ASN A 334 -12.30 -25.65 -17.12
C ASN A 334 -12.94 -27.04 -17.00
N LYS A 335 -13.98 -27.35 -17.79
CA LYS A 335 -14.74 -28.62 -17.75
C LYS A 335 -15.30 -28.94 -16.37
N ILE A 336 -15.65 -27.91 -15.59
CA ILE A 336 -16.26 -28.05 -14.28
C ILE A 336 -17.78 -28.19 -14.47
N PRO A 337 -18.40 -29.29 -14.00
CA PRO A 337 -19.84 -29.49 -14.14
C PRO A 337 -20.66 -28.31 -13.59
N SER A 338 -21.45 -27.69 -14.45
CA SER A 338 -22.36 -26.60 -14.12
C SER A 338 -23.61 -26.71 -15.02
N PRO A 339 -24.73 -26.06 -14.69
CA PRO A 339 -25.87 -26.04 -15.58
C PRO A 339 -25.50 -25.41 -16.94
N LYS A 340 -25.84 -26.08 -18.04
CA LYS A 340 -25.64 -25.55 -19.39
C LYS A 340 -26.20 -24.14 -19.50
N THR A 341 -25.38 -23.20 -19.98
CA THR A 341 -25.68 -21.78 -20.01
C THR A 341 -25.38 -21.20 -21.40
N ALA A 342 -26.24 -20.33 -21.88
CA ALA A 342 -26.10 -19.58 -23.12
C ALA A 342 -26.34 -18.08 -22.86
N PHE A 343 -25.59 -17.22 -23.55
CA PHE A 343 -25.86 -15.78 -23.57
C PHE A 343 -26.88 -15.48 -24.67
N VAL A 344 -27.84 -14.59 -24.39
CA VAL A 344 -28.89 -14.21 -25.35
C VAL A 344 -29.04 -12.70 -25.33
N ASN A 345 -28.79 -12.06 -26.48
CA ASN A 345 -28.81 -10.61 -26.62
C ASN A 345 -29.87 -10.10 -27.62
N ASN A 346 -30.50 -10.98 -28.39
CA ASN A 346 -31.58 -10.63 -29.30
C ASN A 346 -32.46 -11.86 -29.64
N VAL A 347 -33.59 -11.60 -30.30
CA VAL A 347 -34.56 -12.64 -30.68
C VAL A 347 -33.94 -13.66 -31.64
N ASP A 348 -33.10 -13.23 -32.58
CA ASP A 348 -32.53 -14.10 -33.62
C ASP A 348 -31.56 -15.15 -33.04
N SER A 349 -30.93 -14.84 -31.91
CA SER A 349 -30.04 -15.75 -31.18
C SER A 349 -30.77 -16.81 -30.33
N LEU A 350 -32.10 -16.69 -30.19
CA LEU A 350 -32.87 -17.45 -29.20
C LEU A 350 -32.87 -18.96 -29.48
N ASP A 351 -33.08 -19.35 -30.72
CA ASP A 351 -33.16 -20.77 -31.11
C ASP A 351 -31.82 -21.47 -30.88
N VAL A 352 -30.72 -20.84 -31.29
CA VAL A 352 -29.35 -21.33 -31.08
C VAL A 352 -29.01 -21.43 -29.60
N ALA A 353 -29.39 -20.41 -28.81
CA ALA A 353 -29.16 -20.41 -27.37
C ALA A 353 -29.96 -21.50 -26.65
N LEU A 354 -31.22 -21.71 -27.05
CA LEU A 354 -32.08 -22.75 -26.51
C LEU A 354 -31.53 -24.15 -26.85
N GLU A 355 -31.07 -24.36 -28.09
CA GLU A 355 -30.41 -25.59 -28.50
C GLU A 355 -29.15 -25.86 -27.66
N LYS A 356 -28.29 -24.84 -27.45
CA LYS A 356 -27.07 -24.95 -26.63
C LYS A 356 -27.37 -25.49 -25.22
N ILE A 357 -28.48 -25.07 -24.62
CA ILE A 357 -28.87 -25.53 -23.28
C ILE A 357 -29.74 -26.81 -23.27
N GLY A 358 -29.93 -27.44 -24.42
CA GLY A 358 -30.57 -28.75 -24.55
C GLY A 358 -31.98 -28.75 -25.13
N GLY A 359 -32.51 -27.61 -25.57
CA GLY A 359 -33.76 -27.53 -26.35
C GLY A 359 -35.04 -27.84 -25.59
N LYS A 360 -35.01 -27.84 -24.25
CA LYS A 360 -36.11 -28.34 -23.40
C LYS A 360 -36.53 -27.30 -22.37
N PHE A 361 -37.84 -27.18 -22.21
CA PHE A 361 -38.46 -26.42 -21.13
C PHE A 361 -38.72 -27.31 -19.90
N PRO A 362 -38.75 -26.72 -18.70
CA PRO A 362 -38.51 -25.30 -18.41
C PRO A 362 -37.04 -24.89 -18.53
N VAL A 363 -36.82 -23.58 -18.69
CA VAL A 363 -35.51 -22.94 -18.71
C VAL A 363 -35.44 -21.85 -17.63
N ILE A 364 -34.23 -21.47 -17.22
CA ILE A 364 -34.00 -20.37 -16.29
C ILE A 364 -33.44 -19.17 -17.06
N ILE A 365 -34.03 -18.00 -16.88
CA ILE A 365 -33.43 -16.71 -17.27
C ILE A 365 -32.78 -16.07 -16.04
N LYS A 366 -31.58 -15.50 -16.22
CA LYS A 366 -30.90 -14.71 -15.19
C LYS A 366 -30.32 -13.43 -15.78
N THR A 367 -30.38 -12.33 -15.07
CA THR A 367 -29.56 -11.15 -15.39
C THR A 367 -28.07 -11.44 -15.15
N ILE A 368 -27.19 -10.93 -16.02
CA ILE A 368 -25.73 -11.10 -15.87
C ILE A 368 -25.27 -10.55 -14.51
N THR A 369 -25.68 -9.33 -14.20
CA THR A 369 -25.39 -8.64 -12.94
C THR A 369 -26.61 -8.68 -11.99
N GLY A 370 -26.37 -8.53 -10.68
CA GLY A 370 -27.40 -8.54 -9.63
C GLY A 370 -27.25 -9.68 -8.62
N ALA A 371 -27.88 -9.50 -7.45
CA ALA A 371 -27.81 -10.40 -6.28
C ALA A 371 -29.22 -10.79 -5.77
N GLU A 372 -29.26 -11.75 -4.85
CA GLU A 372 -30.48 -12.14 -4.09
C GLU A 372 -31.65 -12.72 -4.90
N GLY A 373 -31.44 -13.09 -6.17
CA GLY A 373 -32.45 -13.77 -6.99
C GLY A 373 -33.47 -12.81 -7.63
N ILE A 374 -33.27 -11.51 -7.50
CA ILE A 374 -33.89 -10.50 -8.38
C ILE A 374 -33.29 -10.71 -9.78
N GLY A 375 -34.14 -10.77 -10.80
CA GLY A 375 -33.72 -11.06 -12.16
C GLY A 375 -33.52 -12.55 -12.48
N VAL A 376 -34.00 -13.47 -11.64
CA VAL A 376 -34.04 -14.93 -11.93
C VAL A 376 -35.48 -15.39 -12.12
N SER A 377 -35.80 -15.99 -13.26
CA SER A 377 -37.15 -16.51 -13.53
C SER A 377 -37.12 -17.88 -14.21
N LYS A 378 -38.09 -18.72 -13.88
CA LYS A 378 -38.33 -20.00 -14.52
C LYS A 378 -39.38 -19.81 -15.61
N ILE A 379 -39.05 -20.23 -16.83
CA ILE A 379 -39.89 -20.07 -18.01
C ILE A 379 -40.30 -21.45 -18.53
N GLU A 380 -41.59 -21.65 -18.80
CA GLU A 380 -42.18 -22.96 -19.11
C GLU A 380 -42.41 -23.18 -20.62
N SER A 381 -42.37 -22.14 -21.46
CA SER A 381 -42.57 -22.25 -22.91
C SER A 381 -41.74 -21.23 -23.71
N TYR A 382 -41.62 -21.47 -25.02
CA TYR A 382 -40.87 -20.62 -25.95
C TYR A 382 -41.52 -19.24 -26.13
N GLU A 383 -42.84 -19.19 -26.23
CA GLU A 383 -43.61 -17.95 -26.38
C GLU A 383 -43.45 -17.07 -25.14
N SER A 384 -43.50 -17.68 -23.95
CA SER A 384 -43.25 -16.98 -22.69
C SER A 384 -41.81 -16.46 -22.63
N LEU A 385 -40.84 -17.26 -23.06
CA LEU A 385 -39.42 -16.86 -23.11
C LEU A 385 -39.22 -15.65 -24.00
N LYS A 386 -39.72 -15.70 -25.24
CA LYS A 386 -39.60 -14.61 -26.22
C LYS A 386 -40.24 -13.32 -25.70
N SER A 387 -41.44 -13.40 -25.15
CA SER A 387 -42.16 -12.24 -24.59
C SER A 387 -41.41 -11.61 -23.42
N VAL A 388 -40.92 -12.42 -22.47
CA VAL A 388 -40.17 -11.93 -21.31
C VAL A 388 -38.85 -11.29 -21.73
N LEU A 389 -38.10 -11.92 -22.63
CA LEU A 389 -36.83 -11.36 -23.12
C LEU A 389 -37.03 -10.05 -23.87
N GLN A 390 -38.04 -9.94 -24.75
CA GLN A 390 -38.36 -8.69 -25.43
C GLN A 390 -38.71 -7.55 -24.45
N SER A 391 -39.39 -7.87 -23.33
CA SER A 391 -39.67 -6.90 -22.28
C SER A 391 -38.41 -6.45 -21.56
N LEU A 392 -37.54 -7.40 -21.19
CA LEU A 392 -36.29 -7.13 -20.48
C LEU A 392 -35.29 -6.34 -21.34
N TRP A 393 -35.20 -6.63 -22.64
CA TRP A 393 -34.34 -5.88 -23.56
C TRP A 393 -34.79 -4.44 -23.81
N LYS A 394 -36.07 -4.10 -23.59
CA LYS A 394 -36.52 -2.68 -23.59
C LYS A 394 -35.94 -1.87 -22.43
N HIS A 395 -35.40 -2.55 -21.42
CA HIS A 395 -34.74 -1.95 -20.26
C HIS A 395 -33.24 -2.26 -20.24
N ASP A 396 -32.64 -2.57 -21.40
CA ASP A 396 -31.22 -2.84 -21.57
C ASP A 396 -30.67 -3.95 -20.66
N ALA A 397 -31.53 -4.89 -20.26
CA ALA A 397 -31.12 -5.98 -19.38
C ALA A 397 -30.29 -7.02 -20.15
N GLU A 398 -29.09 -7.31 -19.65
CA GLU A 398 -28.24 -8.38 -20.17
C GLU A 398 -28.62 -9.72 -19.53
N ILE A 399 -28.96 -10.72 -20.35
CA ILE A 399 -29.57 -11.97 -19.90
C ILE A 399 -28.74 -13.20 -20.30
N ILE A 400 -28.67 -14.17 -19.39
CA ILE A 400 -28.27 -15.55 -19.69
C ILE A 400 -29.46 -16.48 -19.59
N LEU A 401 -29.49 -17.46 -20.49
CA LEU A 401 -30.40 -18.60 -20.48
C LEU A 401 -29.67 -19.82 -19.92
N GLN A 402 -30.32 -20.59 -19.07
CA GLN A 402 -29.71 -21.72 -18.38
C GLN A 402 -30.66 -22.91 -18.31
N GLU A 403 -30.12 -24.13 -18.41
CA GLU A 403 -30.91 -25.35 -18.23
C GLU A 403 -31.54 -25.40 -16.83
N TYR A 404 -32.80 -25.84 -16.76
CA TYR A 404 -33.43 -26.04 -15.47
C TYR A 404 -33.03 -27.38 -14.85
N MET A 405 -32.48 -27.32 -13.64
CA MET A 405 -32.27 -28.50 -12.82
C MET A 405 -33.27 -28.55 -11.67
N LYS A 406 -34.03 -29.65 -11.59
CA LYS A 406 -34.96 -29.89 -10.48
C LYS A 406 -34.17 -30.25 -9.22
N ILE A 407 -34.21 -29.36 -8.23
CA ILE A 407 -33.50 -29.52 -6.95
C ILE A 407 -34.45 -29.40 -5.75
N THR A 408 -34.09 -30.09 -4.67
CA THR A 408 -34.76 -30.00 -3.36
C THR A 408 -33.97 -29.15 -2.37
N HIS A 409 -32.68 -28.98 -2.63
CA HIS A 409 -31.77 -28.19 -1.82
C HIS A 409 -30.55 -27.82 -2.68
N ASP A 410 -29.81 -26.84 -2.21
CA ASP A 410 -28.45 -26.61 -2.62
C ASP A 410 -27.54 -26.57 -1.38
N ILE A 411 -26.24 -26.57 -1.64
CA ILE A 411 -25.21 -26.56 -0.61
C ILE A 411 -24.35 -25.33 -0.86
N ARG A 412 -24.17 -24.53 0.19
CA ARG A 412 -23.24 -23.40 0.19
C ARG A 412 -22.01 -23.79 1.00
N THR A 413 -20.87 -23.82 0.34
CA THR A 413 -19.56 -24.06 0.95
C THR A 413 -18.76 -22.78 0.98
N LEU A 414 -18.31 -22.38 2.16
CA LEU A 414 -17.47 -21.21 2.37
C LEU A 414 -16.00 -21.63 2.38
N VAL A 415 -15.21 -20.97 1.54
CA VAL A 415 -13.77 -21.20 1.40
C VAL A 415 -13.03 -19.91 1.75
N LEU A 416 -12.06 -20.00 2.64
CA LEU A 416 -11.20 -18.91 3.10
C LEU A 416 -9.75 -19.31 2.87
N ASP A 417 -9.03 -18.52 2.08
CA ASP A 417 -7.60 -18.68 1.84
C ASP A 417 -7.17 -20.09 1.36
N GLY A 418 -8.02 -20.74 0.56
CA GLY A 418 -7.78 -22.09 0.07
C GLY A 418 -8.32 -23.22 0.98
N ASP A 419 -8.85 -22.89 2.16
CA ASP A 419 -9.42 -23.86 3.08
C ASP A 419 -10.95 -23.76 3.13
N ILE A 420 -11.63 -24.90 3.03
CA ILE A 420 -13.07 -24.98 3.31
C ILE A 420 -13.25 -24.76 4.81
N VAL A 421 -13.99 -23.72 5.20
CA VAL A 421 -14.19 -23.36 6.61
C VAL A 421 -15.58 -23.68 7.13
N ALA A 422 -16.60 -23.68 6.27
CA ALA A 422 -17.97 -23.96 6.65
C ALA A 422 -18.83 -24.45 5.48
N CYS A 423 -19.87 -25.21 5.79
CA CYS A 423 -20.82 -25.69 4.80
C CYS A 423 -22.24 -25.79 5.36
N VAL A 424 -23.22 -25.30 4.60
CA VAL A 424 -24.64 -25.39 4.94
C VAL A 424 -25.45 -25.93 3.77
N LYS A 425 -26.43 -26.78 4.07
CA LYS A 425 -27.49 -27.19 3.15
C LYS A 425 -28.66 -26.22 3.29
N ARG A 426 -29.06 -25.60 2.18
CA ARG A 426 -30.23 -24.70 2.10
C ARG A 426 -31.39 -25.46 1.48
N ILE A 427 -32.47 -25.65 2.24
CA ILE A 427 -33.61 -26.48 1.81
C ILE A 427 -34.64 -25.62 1.09
N LYS A 428 -35.20 -26.17 0.01
CA LYS A 428 -36.29 -25.52 -0.73
C LYS A 428 -37.59 -25.56 0.08
N GLY A 429 -38.01 -24.43 0.64
CA GLY A 429 -39.35 -24.22 1.20
C GLY A 429 -40.39 -23.71 0.17
N GLY A 430 -41.64 -24.13 0.29
CA GLY A 430 -42.79 -23.58 -0.46
C GLY A 430 -42.83 -23.87 -1.98
N LYS A 431 -43.70 -23.14 -2.71
CA LYS A 431 -43.92 -23.29 -4.17
C LYS A 431 -42.84 -22.62 -5.05
N ASP A 432 -42.02 -21.71 -4.50
CA ASP A 432 -40.94 -21.04 -5.24
C ASP A 432 -39.84 -22.04 -5.64
N PHE A 433 -39.34 -21.98 -6.87
CA PHE A 433 -38.28 -22.86 -7.37
C PHE A 433 -36.89 -22.53 -6.81
N ARG A 434 -36.70 -21.32 -6.28
CA ARG A 434 -35.41 -20.81 -5.74
C ARG A 434 -35.21 -21.22 -4.27
N THR A 435 -33.94 -21.39 -3.89
CA THR A 435 -33.50 -21.84 -2.56
C THR A 435 -32.81 -20.75 -1.72
N ASN A 436 -32.76 -19.49 -2.19
CA ASN A 436 -32.08 -18.40 -1.49
C ASN A 436 -32.70 -18.10 -0.11
N LYS A 437 -31.83 -17.91 0.89
CA LYS A 437 -32.19 -17.63 2.30
C LYS A 437 -32.93 -16.30 2.51
N ALA A 438 -32.81 -15.34 1.59
CA ALA A 438 -33.50 -14.04 1.69
C ALA A 438 -35.04 -14.16 1.84
N LEU A 439 -35.60 -15.36 1.64
CA LEU A 439 -37.02 -15.66 1.76
C LEU A 439 -37.38 -16.55 2.97
N GLY A 440 -36.50 -16.70 3.97
CA GLY A 440 -36.81 -17.35 5.26
C GLY A 440 -37.11 -18.85 5.17
N LYS A 441 -36.11 -19.69 4.85
CA LYS A 441 -36.28 -21.15 4.67
C LYS A 441 -35.19 -21.95 5.38
N ASP A 442 -35.55 -23.17 5.79
CA ASP A 442 -34.77 -24.08 6.64
C ASP A 442 -33.34 -24.35 6.14
N THR A 443 -32.38 -24.25 7.05
CA THR A 443 -30.96 -24.53 6.87
C THR A 443 -30.54 -25.68 7.77
N ALA A 444 -29.54 -26.46 7.33
CA ALA A 444 -28.97 -27.56 8.11
C ALA A 444 -27.46 -27.71 7.86
N PRO A 445 -26.67 -28.14 8.84
CA PRO A 445 -25.25 -28.39 8.64
C PRO A 445 -25.03 -29.53 7.63
N TYR A 446 -24.01 -29.41 6.78
CA TYR A 446 -23.76 -30.39 5.71
C TYR A 446 -22.33 -30.93 5.70
N LYS A 447 -22.20 -32.27 5.67
CA LYS A 447 -20.93 -32.97 5.53
C LYS A 447 -20.62 -33.22 4.05
N LEU A 448 -19.58 -32.59 3.52
CA LEU A 448 -19.14 -32.73 2.14
C LEU A 448 -18.43 -34.06 1.91
N SER A 449 -18.76 -34.71 0.81
CA SER A 449 -18.00 -35.83 0.24
C SER A 449 -16.63 -35.37 -0.31
N LYS A 450 -15.77 -36.32 -0.67
CA LYS A 450 -14.45 -36.01 -1.25
C LYS A 450 -14.61 -35.37 -2.64
N GLU A 451 -15.58 -35.86 -3.40
CA GLU A 451 -15.93 -35.43 -4.73
C GLU A 451 -16.43 -33.98 -4.71
N GLU A 452 -17.31 -33.64 -3.77
CA GLU A 452 -17.79 -32.26 -3.60
C GLU A 452 -16.68 -31.31 -3.17
N LYS A 453 -15.83 -31.71 -2.21
CA LYS A 453 -14.67 -30.89 -1.82
C LYS A 453 -13.77 -30.58 -3.02
N HIS A 454 -13.49 -31.59 -3.84
CA HIS A 454 -12.69 -31.42 -5.04
C HIS A 454 -13.34 -30.43 -6.03
N LEU A 455 -14.61 -30.63 -6.33
CA LEU A 455 -15.37 -29.77 -7.24
C LEU A 455 -15.45 -28.32 -6.75
N VAL A 456 -15.77 -28.12 -5.48
CA VAL A 456 -15.85 -26.80 -4.84
C VAL A 456 -14.49 -26.09 -4.92
N MET A 457 -13.41 -26.81 -4.62
CA MET A 457 -12.06 -26.21 -4.67
C MET A 457 -11.61 -25.85 -6.09
N GLN A 458 -12.05 -26.58 -7.11
CA GLN A 458 -11.81 -26.18 -8.51
C GLN A 458 -12.53 -24.87 -8.85
N ALA A 459 -13.81 -24.74 -8.47
CA ALA A 459 -14.58 -23.53 -8.69
C ALA A 459 -14.05 -22.33 -7.90
N TYR A 460 -13.63 -22.55 -6.65
CA TYR A 460 -12.98 -21.52 -5.82
C TYR A 460 -11.68 -21.01 -6.45
N LYS A 461 -10.79 -21.91 -6.90
CA LYS A 461 -9.50 -21.51 -7.49
C LYS A 461 -9.67 -20.63 -8.74
N MET A 462 -10.69 -20.90 -9.55
CA MET A 462 -11.02 -20.10 -10.72
C MET A 462 -11.42 -18.67 -10.36
N SER A 463 -12.06 -18.45 -9.21
CA SER A 463 -12.60 -17.13 -8.88
C SER A 463 -11.54 -16.11 -8.46
N GLY A 464 -10.34 -16.56 -8.09
CA GLY A 464 -9.29 -15.71 -7.54
C GLY A 464 -9.65 -15.06 -6.20
N CYS A 465 -10.75 -15.47 -5.56
CA CYS A 465 -11.17 -14.92 -4.28
C CYS A 465 -10.27 -15.42 -3.15
N TYR A 466 -10.02 -14.55 -2.18
CA TYR A 466 -9.50 -14.93 -0.88
C TYR A 466 -10.59 -15.58 -0.02
N PHE A 467 -11.80 -15.01 0.03
CA PHE A 467 -12.97 -15.55 0.73
C PHE A 467 -14.19 -15.65 -0.19
N ALA A 468 -14.74 -16.84 -0.40
CA ALA A 468 -15.90 -17.03 -1.29
C ALA A 468 -16.90 -18.04 -0.76
N GLY A 469 -18.15 -17.92 -1.22
CA GLY A 469 -19.16 -18.96 -1.10
C GLY A 469 -19.37 -19.65 -2.44
N VAL A 470 -19.15 -20.95 -2.50
CA VAL A 470 -19.41 -21.78 -3.68
C VAL A 470 -20.72 -22.51 -3.45
N ASP A 471 -21.65 -22.34 -4.39
CA ASP A 471 -22.93 -23.04 -4.37
C ASP A 471 -22.89 -24.23 -5.31
N HIS A 472 -23.30 -25.37 -4.81
CA HIS A 472 -23.41 -26.57 -5.62
C HIS A 472 -24.63 -27.40 -5.26
N ILE A 473 -24.97 -28.31 -6.15
CA ILE A 473 -26.08 -29.25 -6.00
C ILE A 473 -25.63 -30.65 -6.35
N THR A 474 -26.41 -31.63 -5.90
CA THR A 474 -26.35 -33.00 -6.39
C THR A 474 -27.63 -33.31 -7.14
N ASN A 475 -27.52 -33.65 -8.42
CA ASN A 475 -28.65 -34.03 -9.27
C ASN A 475 -28.36 -35.37 -9.93
N LYS A 476 -29.23 -36.37 -9.71
CA LYS A 476 -29.07 -37.76 -10.23
C LYS A 476 -27.67 -38.35 -9.98
N GLY A 477 -27.12 -38.13 -8.78
CA GLY A 477 -25.80 -38.65 -8.38
C GLY A 477 -24.59 -37.89 -8.95
N LYS A 478 -24.80 -36.79 -9.67
CA LYS A 478 -23.71 -35.93 -10.17
C LYS A 478 -23.74 -34.56 -9.47
N HIS A 479 -22.57 -34.02 -9.20
CA HIS A 479 -22.41 -32.72 -8.56
C HIS A 479 -22.24 -31.61 -9.60
N TYR A 480 -22.86 -30.46 -9.38
CA TYR A 480 -22.81 -29.30 -10.28
C TYR A 480 -22.61 -28.02 -9.49
N ILE A 481 -21.72 -27.14 -9.96
CA ILE A 481 -21.55 -25.78 -9.47
C ILE A 481 -22.66 -24.89 -10.04
N LEU A 482 -23.30 -24.10 -9.17
CA LEU A 482 -24.34 -23.14 -9.54
C LEU A 482 -23.81 -21.72 -9.63
N GLU A 483 -23.06 -21.27 -8.61
CA GLU A 483 -22.47 -19.94 -8.54
C GLU A 483 -21.23 -19.93 -7.63
N VAL A 484 -20.36 -18.95 -7.87
CA VAL A 484 -19.30 -18.57 -6.92
C VAL A 484 -19.55 -17.12 -6.52
N ASN A 485 -19.74 -16.90 -5.22
CA ASN A 485 -20.07 -15.60 -4.64
C ASN A 485 -18.87 -15.06 -3.86
N GLY A 486 -18.28 -13.96 -4.36
CA GLY A 486 -17.15 -13.27 -3.72
C GLY A 486 -17.53 -12.44 -2.49
N SER A 487 -18.81 -12.31 -2.16
CA SER A 487 -19.28 -11.59 -0.96
C SER A 487 -20.31 -12.44 -0.21
N PRO A 488 -19.94 -13.66 0.24
CA PRO A 488 -20.90 -14.55 0.90
C PRO A 488 -21.38 -13.95 2.23
N GLY A 489 -22.62 -14.28 2.60
CA GLY A 489 -23.21 -13.89 3.88
C GLY A 489 -22.97 -14.94 4.97
N SER A 490 -23.17 -14.53 6.21
CA SER A 490 -23.03 -15.36 7.44
C SER A 490 -24.35 -15.91 7.96
N GLY A 491 -25.49 -15.44 7.46
CA GLY A 491 -26.76 -15.75 8.07
C GLY A 491 -27.24 -17.19 7.91
N ALA A 492 -26.76 -17.98 6.93
CA ALA A 492 -27.25 -19.35 6.68
C ALA A 492 -26.74 -20.38 7.70
N GLU A 493 -26.98 -20.10 8.98
CA GLU A 493 -26.64 -20.95 10.12
C GLU A 493 -27.79 -21.92 10.47
N PRO A 494 -27.51 -23.02 11.17
CA PRO A 494 -26.18 -23.51 11.55
C PRO A 494 -25.38 -24.12 10.39
N TYR A 495 -24.05 -24.01 10.45
CA TYR A 495 -23.12 -24.59 9.49
C TYR A 495 -22.42 -25.83 10.05
N MET A 496 -21.97 -26.72 9.17
CA MET A 496 -20.89 -27.66 9.50
C MET A 496 -19.55 -26.93 9.33
N GLY A 497 -18.81 -26.74 10.41
CA GLY A 497 -17.47 -26.12 10.43
C GLY A 497 -16.36 -27.11 10.08
N TYR A 498 -15.36 -26.65 9.35
CA TYR A 498 -14.21 -27.43 8.86
C TYR A 498 -12.86 -26.81 9.27
N PHE A 499 -12.82 -26.13 10.43
CA PHE A 499 -11.64 -25.39 10.85
C PHE A 499 -10.38 -26.28 10.89
N PRO A 500 -9.26 -25.85 10.28
CA PRO A 500 -8.03 -26.64 10.25
C PRO A 500 -7.58 -27.12 11.65
N GLY A 501 -7.17 -28.38 11.75
CA GLY A 501 -6.71 -28.99 13.00
C GLY A 501 -7.80 -29.26 14.04
N LYS A 502 -9.08 -29.03 13.72
CA LYS A 502 -10.22 -29.32 14.60
C LYS A 502 -11.17 -30.35 13.97
N ASN A 503 -11.85 -31.10 14.82
CA ASN A 503 -12.93 -31.99 14.37
C ASN A 503 -14.09 -31.17 13.78
N HIS A 504 -14.73 -31.71 12.73
CA HIS A 504 -15.90 -31.05 12.16
C HIS A 504 -17.04 -31.01 13.20
N LYS A 505 -17.60 -29.83 13.39
CA LYS A 505 -18.70 -29.59 14.33
C LYS A 505 -19.71 -28.60 13.78
N GLU A 506 -20.90 -28.59 14.33
CA GLU A 506 -21.86 -27.53 14.07
C GLU A 506 -21.35 -26.19 14.64
N ILE A 507 -21.51 -25.12 13.87
CA ILE A 507 -21.10 -23.76 14.23
C ILE A 507 -22.17 -22.73 13.85
N SER A 508 -22.24 -21.66 14.64
CA SER A 508 -23.03 -20.46 14.33
C SER A 508 -22.35 -19.57 13.28
N GLY A 509 -23.11 -18.64 12.71
CA GLY A 509 -22.58 -17.56 11.88
C GLY A 509 -21.63 -16.63 12.64
N GLU A 510 -21.80 -16.48 13.96
CA GLU A 510 -20.86 -15.70 14.79
C GLU A 510 -19.51 -16.43 14.94
N GLU A 511 -19.50 -17.75 15.18
CA GLU A 511 -18.27 -18.55 15.21
C GLU A 511 -17.54 -18.55 13.87
N LEU A 512 -18.28 -18.64 12.76
CA LEU A 512 -17.74 -18.50 11.41
C LEU A 512 -17.05 -17.14 11.22
N ILE A 513 -17.72 -16.03 11.54
CA ILE A 513 -17.14 -14.69 11.37
C ILE A 513 -15.99 -14.46 12.35
N THR A 514 -16.03 -15.06 13.53
CA THR A 514 -14.88 -15.08 14.46
C THR A 514 -13.66 -15.73 13.82
N HIS A 515 -13.83 -16.90 13.20
CA HIS A 515 -12.74 -17.58 12.50
C HIS A 515 -12.21 -16.77 11.31
N VAL A 516 -13.10 -16.21 10.48
CA VAL A 516 -12.70 -15.32 9.38
C VAL A 516 -11.91 -14.12 9.89
N THR A 517 -12.38 -13.48 10.97
CA THR A 517 -11.72 -12.33 11.59
C THR A 517 -10.32 -12.71 12.11
N ASP A 518 -10.21 -13.81 12.84
CA ASP A 518 -8.92 -14.29 13.38
C ASP A 518 -7.92 -14.61 12.26
N HIS A 519 -8.40 -15.14 11.14
CA HIS A 519 -7.55 -15.42 9.98
C HIS A 519 -7.03 -14.15 9.30
N ILE A 520 -7.89 -13.15 9.09
CA ILE A 520 -7.52 -11.94 8.33
C ILE A 520 -6.78 -10.89 9.17
N ILE A 521 -6.81 -10.97 10.50
CA ILE A 521 -5.96 -10.10 11.35
C ILE A 521 -4.57 -10.69 11.57
N ASN A 522 -4.33 -11.94 11.19
CA ASN A 522 -2.99 -12.50 11.16
C ASN A 522 -2.29 -12.05 9.87
N LYS A 523 -1.29 -11.16 10.01
CA LYS A 523 -0.52 -10.63 8.89
C LYS A 523 0.22 -11.70 8.09
N ASP A 524 0.53 -12.85 8.70
CA ASP A 524 1.22 -13.94 8.02
C ASP A 524 0.33 -14.59 6.95
N ASN A 525 -0.99 -14.35 7.00
CA ASN A 525 -1.96 -14.81 6.00
C ASN A 525 -2.22 -13.77 4.90
N TRP A 526 -1.63 -12.56 4.98
CA TRP A 526 -1.97 -11.48 4.04
C TRP A 526 -1.41 -11.74 2.65
N LYS A 527 -2.30 -11.67 1.66
CA LYS A 527 -1.96 -11.80 0.24
C LYS A 527 -2.30 -10.51 -0.49
N PHE A 528 -1.27 -9.76 -0.86
CA PHE A 528 -1.45 -8.50 -1.56
C PHE A 528 -1.61 -8.71 -3.05
N THR A 529 -2.34 -7.80 -3.72
CA THR A 529 -2.36 -7.75 -5.18
C THR A 529 -0.96 -7.44 -5.68
N ALA A 530 -0.30 -8.42 -6.27
CA ALA A 530 1.02 -8.23 -6.84
C ALA A 530 0.91 -7.31 -8.06
N LYS A 531 1.76 -6.28 -8.13
CA LYS A 531 1.84 -5.44 -9.34
C LYS A 531 2.56 -6.24 -10.43
N GLU A 532 2.03 -6.22 -11.64
CA GLU A 532 2.66 -6.93 -12.74
C GLU A 532 3.90 -6.16 -13.23
N ILE A 533 5.02 -6.88 -13.42
CA ILE A 533 6.26 -6.40 -14.02
C ILE A 533 6.69 -7.29 -15.19
N GLY A 534 7.62 -6.84 -16.02
CA GLY A 534 8.23 -7.65 -17.07
C GLY A 534 9.22 -8.69 -16.55
N TYR A 535 9.58 -9.66 -17.39
CA TYR A 535 10.63 -10.66 -17.07
C TYR A 535 12.05 -10.11 -17.14
N VAL A 536 12.22 -8.90 -17.69
CA VAL A 536 13.43 -8.09 -17.55
C VAL A 536 13.00 -6.72 -17.06
N GLU A 537 13.66 -6.23 -16.03
CA GLU A 537 13.42 -4.90 -15.45
C GLU A 537 14.74 -4.20 -15.15
N TRP A 538 14.68 -2.90 -14.96
CA TRP A 538 15.82 -2.15 -14.42
C TRP A 538 15.90 -2.37 -12.91
N VAL A 539 17.11 -2.47 -12.37
CA VAL A 539 17.37 -2.52 -10.93
C VAL A 539 18.47 -1.51 -10.64
N ASP A 540 18.26 -0.64 -9.66
CA ASP A 540 19.29 0.29 -9.21
C ASP A 540 19.96 -0.26 -7.95
N ILE A 541 21.23 -0.65 -8.07
CA ILE A 541 22.00 -1.31 -7.02
C ILE A 541 23.05 -0.35 -6.47
N GLU A 542 23.11 -0.21 -5.15
CA GLU A 542 24.06 0.68 -4.47
C GLU A 542 25.51 0.41 -4.91
N GLY A 543 26.17 1.47 -5.39
CA GLY A 543 27.55 1.46 -5.86
C GLY A 543 27.73 1.01 -7.32
N LEU A 544 26.74 0.34 -7.90
CA LEU A 544 26.76 -0.09 -9.31
C LEU A 544 25.96 0.86 -10.21
N GLY A 545 24.79 1.30 -9.75
CA GLY A 545 23.82 2.11 -10.49
C GLY A 545 22.70 1.26 -11.11
N LYS A 546 21.99 1.82 -12.10
CA LYS A 546 20.94 1.12 -12.84
C LYS A 546 21.55 0.05 -13.76
N VAL A 547 21.08 -1.18 -13.63
CA VAL A 547 21.46 -2.33 -14.45
C VAL A 547 20.23 -3.13 -14.87
N LYS A 548 20.32 -3.82 -16.01
CA LYS A 548 19.27 -4.74 -16.47
C LYS A 548 19.32 -6.01 -15.64
N ALA A 549 18.19 -6.40 -15.05
CA ALA A 549 18.06 -7.64 -14.34
C ALA A 549 17.00 -8.52 -14.99
N LYS A 550 17.34 -9.79 -15.17
CA LYS A 550 16.35 -10.81 -15.52
C LYS A 550 15.68 -11.29 -14.24
N ILE A 551 14.36 -11.42 -14.29
CA ILE A 551 13.61 -11.98 -13.19
C ILE A 551 13.70 -13.50 -13.26
N ASP A 552 14.23 -14.11 -12.20
CA ASP A 552 14.42 -15.56 -12.06
C ASP A 552 13.45 -16.11 -11.00
N THR A 553 12.45 -16.84 -11.47
CA THR A 553 11.42 -17.47 -10.62
C THR A 553 11.77 -18.90 -10.22
N GLY A 554 13.02 -19.35 -10.47
CA GLY A 554 13.52 -20.66 -10.07
C GLY A 554 13.35 -20.96 -8.57
N ASN A 555 13.23 -22.24 -8.22
CA ASN A 555 12.88 -22.65 -6.87
C ASN A 555 13.97 -22.23 -5.85
N GLY A 556 13.61 -21.40 -4.87
CA GLY A 556 14.52 -20.91 -3.84
C GLY A 556 15.57 -19.90 -4.33
N SER A 557 15.40 -19.27 -5.50
CA SER A 557 16.32 -18.27 -6.04
C SER A 557 16.44 -17.07 -5.09
N ILE A 558 17.64 -16.89 -4.54
CA ILE A 558 18.09 -15.62 -3.97
C ILE A 558 18.62 -14.77 -5.13
N ASN A 559 18.68 -13.45 -5.00
CA ASN A 559 19.23 -12.65 -6.10
C ASN A 559 20.68 -13.08 -6.40
N SER A 560 21.09 -13.01 -7.66
CA SER A 560 22.45 -13.33 -8.08
C SER A 560 23.03 -12.14 -8.82
N ILE A 561 24.29 -11.85 -8.58
CA ILE A 561 25.02 -10.80 -9.30
C ILE A 561 26.29 -11.40 -9.89
N HIS A 562 26.55 -11.08 -11.14
CA HIS A 562 27.80 -11.42 -11.80
C HIS A 562 28.96 -10.72 -11.08
N SER A 563 30.03 -11.44 -10.80
CA SER A 563 31.18 -10.90 -10.09
C SER A 563 32.48 -11.60 -10.49
N ASP A 564 33.49 -10.80 -10.81
CA ASP A 564 34.82 -11.23 -11.20
C ASP A 564 35.79 -11.14 -10.02
N ASP A 565 36.96 -11.79 -10.13
CA ASP A 565 38.07 -11.68 -9.17
C ASP A 565 37.65 -11.91 -7.69
N ILE A 566 36.72 -12.84 -7.44
CA ILE A 566 36.17 -13.10 -6.11
C ILE A 566 37.26 -13.66 -5.19
N THR A 567 37.68 -12.87 -4.21
CA THR A 567 38.75 -13.22 -3.26
C THR A 567 38.28 -12.98 -1.83
N VAL A 568 38.35 -14.01 -0.98
CA VAL A 568 37.98 -13.93 0.44
C VAL A 568 39.19 -13.51 1.29
N VAL A 569 38.99 -12.51 2.15
CA VAL A 569 39.99 -12.04 3.13
C VAL A 569 39.31 -11.91 4.49
N GLY A 570 39.58 -12.88 5.38
CA GLY A 570 38.94 -12.96 6.69
C GLY A 570 37.43 -13.15 6.56
N ASN A 571 36.64 -12.22 7.11
CA ASN A 571 35.17 -12.23 7.01
C ASN A 571 34.62 -11.31 5.90
N THR A 572 35.49 -10.84 5.00
CA THR A 572 35.14 -9.99 3.87
C THR A 572 35.47 -10.65 2.55
N VAL A 573 34.76 -10.27 1.50
CA VAL A 573 35.01 -10.69 0.13
C VAL A 573 35.25 -9.47 -0.74
N LYS A 574 36.32 -9.53 -1.54
CA LYS A 574 36.67 -8.56 -2.57
C LYS A 574 36.31 -9.15 -3.92
N PHE A 575 35.74 -8.35 -4.81
CA PHE A 575 35.30 -8.78 -6.14
C PHE A 575 35.13 -7.56 -7.03
N LYS A 576 34.95 -7.76 -8.33
CA LYS A 576 34.61 -6.69 -9.28
C LYS A 576 33.26 -6.96 -9.93
N ILE A 577 32.55 -5.90 -10.28
CA ILE A 577 31.36 -5.98 -11.15
C ILE A 577 31.58 -4.96 -12.26
N GLU A 578 31.59 -5.42 -13.51
CA GLU A 578 31.91 -4.57 -14.68
C GLU A 578 33.20 -3.75 -14.48
N GLY A 579 34.24 -4.40 -13.95
CA GLY A 579 35.53 -3.77 -13.65
C GLY A 579 35.55 -2.84 -12.42
N LYS A 580 34.41 -2.49 -11.82
CA LYS A 580 34.35 -1.68 -10.59
C LYS A 580 34.66 -2.55 -9.36
N PRO A 581 35.60 -2.16 -8.49
CA PRO A 581 35.96 -2.95 -7.31
C PRO A 581 34.95 -2.78 -6.18
N PHE A 582 34.61 -3.89 -5.53
CA PHE A 582 33.76 -3.96 -4.34
C PHE A 582 34.46 -4.70 -3.21
N THR A 583 34.13 -4.32 -1.97
CA THR A 583 34.54 -5.05 -0.76
C THR A 583 33.35 -5.08 0.18
N LYS A 584 32.85 -6.28 0.50
CA LYS A 584 31.65 -6.49 1.33
C LYS A 584 31.93 -7.55 2.39
N LYS A 585 31.24 -7.45 3.53
CA LYS A 585 31.27 -8.49 4.56
C LYS A 585 30.43 -9.69 4.11
N ILE A 586 30.98 -10.89 4.27
CA ILE A 586 30.26 -12.14 3.98
C ILE A 586 29.14 -12.31 5.01
N GLN A 587 27.91 -12.52 4.54
CA GLN A 587 26.72 -12.70 5.38
C GLN A 587 26.30 -14.17 5.48
N GLY A 588 26.79 -15.01 4.58
CA GLY A 588 26.50 -16.43 4.53
C GLY A 588 27.01 -17.05 3.24
N GLU A 589 26.70 -18.31 3.05
CA GLU A 589 27.05 -19.09 1.88
C GLU A 589 25.85 -19.89 1.41
N LYS A 590 25.75 -20.09 0.10
CA LYS A 590 24.70 -20.92 -0.50
C LYS A 590 25.34 -21.96 -1.39
N ARG A 591 24.98 -23.22 -1.17
CA ARG A 591 25.31 -24.33 -2.04
C ARG A 591 24.31 -24.38 -3.18
N ILE A 592 24.79 -24.37 -4.40
CA ILE A 592 23.99 -24.41 -5.62
C ILE A 592 24.44 -25.63 -6.42
N ASN A 593 23.47 -26.48 -6.76
CA ASN A 593 23.72 -27.60 -7.67
C ASN A 593 23.69 -27.06 -9.10
N ILE A 594 24.82 -27.14 -9.80
CA ILE A 594 24.98 -26.63 -11.17
C ILE A 594 24.80 -27.74 -12.24
N GLY A 595 24.39 -28.94 -11.82
CA GLY A 595 24.26 -30.13 -12.66
C GLY A 595 25.42 -31.10 -12.48
N SER A 596 25.19 -32.39 -12.80
CA SER A 596 26.22 -33.46 -12.76
C SER A 596 26.98 -33.60 -11.42
N ASP A 597 26.24 -33.68 -10.31
CA ASP A 597 26.77 -33.84 -8.93
C ASP A 597 27.76 -32.75 -8.46
N GLU A 598 27.95 -31.68 -9.23
CA GLU A 598 28.79 -30.56 -8.86
C GLU A 598 28.01 -29.54 -8.03
N ILE A 599 28.54 -29.28 -6.84
CA ILE A 599 28.00 -28.30 -5.89
C ILE A 599 28.94 -27.10 -5.85
N GLU A 600 28.47 -25.98 -6.37
CA GLU A 600 29.17 -24.69 -6.26
C GLU A 600 28.72 -24.00 -4.95
N THR A 601 29.68 -23.51 -4.17
CA THR A 601 29.38 -22.69 -2.98
C THR A 601 29.57 -21.22 -3.33
N ARG A 602 28.50 -20.42 -3.21
CA ARG A 602 28.52 -18.97 -3.48
C ARG A 602 28.39 -18.17 -2.20
N HIS A 603 29.23 -17.15 -2.05
CA HIS A 603 29.15 -16.22 -0.93
C HIS A 603 27.98 -15.24 -1.10
N ILE A 604 27.30 -14.94 0.01
CA ILE A 604 26.19 -13.99 0.08
C ILE A 604 26.70 -12.67 0.63
N VAL A 605 26.41 -11.59 -0.08
CA VAL A 605 26.65 -10.21 0.34
C VAL A 605 25.37 -9.38 0.23
N PHE A 606 25.34 -8.24 0.90
CA PHE A 606 24.18 -7.35 0.92
C PHE A 606 24.40 -6.08 0.09
N PHE A 607 23.36 -5.70 -0.66
CA PHE A 607 23.26 -4.43 -1.39
C PHE A 607 21.95 -3.71 -1.05
N ASP A 608 21.98 -2.38 -0.95
CA ASP A 608 20.75 -1.58 -1.04
C ASP A 608 20.28 -1.60 -2.50
N VAL A 609 18.99 -1.91 -2.72
CA VAL A 609 18.39 -2.05 -4.05
C VAL A 609 17.16 -1.15 -4.16
N LYS A 610 17.07 -0.40 -5.25
CA LYS A 610 15.85 0.28 -5.66
C LYS A 610 15.25 -0.43 -6.87
N PHE A 611 14.00 -0.87 -6.71
CA PHE A 611 13.24 -1.64 -7.69
C PHE A 611 11.80 -1.12 -7.77
N GLY A 612 11.46 -0.50 -8.91
CA GLY A 612 10.23 0.29 -9.04
C GLY A 612 10.17 1.41 -8.01
N LYS A 613 9.06 1.49 -7.27
CA LYS A 613 8.88 2.43 -6.13
C LYS A 613 9.59 1.97 -4.85
N ASN A 614 10.00 0.71 -4.77
CA ASN A 614 10.54 0.14 -3.55
C ASN A 614 12.03 0.43 -3.44
N THR A 615 12.47 0.85 -2.24
CA THR A 615 13.88 0.88 -1.86
C THR A 615 14.07 -0.10 -0.71
N VAL A 616 14.68 -1.24 -1.00
CA VAL A 616 14.91 -2.32 -0.04
C VAL A 616 16.39 -2.33 0.34
N LYS A 617 16.67 -2.20 1.63
CA LYS A 617 18.03 -2.26 2.15
C LYS A 617 18.51 -3.69 2.33
N ASP A 618 19.82 -3.88 2.36
CA ASP A 618 20.46 -5.14 2.74
C ASP A 618 19.85 -6.37 2.04
N VAL A 619 19.65 -6.23 0.73
CA VAL A 619 19.10 -7.29 -0.12
C VAL A 619 20.22 -8.29 -0.38
N PRO A 620 19.98 -9.59 -0.13
CA PRO A 620 20.99 -10.60 -0.33
C PRO A 620 21.21 -10.91 -1.81
N PHE A 621 22.49 -10.97 -2.19
CA PHE A 621 22.96 -11.41 -3.49
C PHE A 621 24.02 -12.48 -3.33
N THR A 622 23.92 -13.57 -4.09
CA THR A 622 25.05 -14.47 -4.32
C THR A 622 26.00 -13.87 -5.35
N LEU A 623 27.29 -13.88 -5.03
CA LEU A 623 28.35 -13.59 -5.99
C LEU A 623 28.54 -14.81 -6.89
N SER A 624 28.48 -14.60 -8.20
CA SER A 624 28.58 -15.68 -9.19
C SER A 624 29.43 -15.25 -10.37
N ASP A 625 30.33 -16.10 -10.81
CA ASP A 625 30.88 -15.97 -12.15
C ASP A 625 29.79 -16.36 -13.16
N ARG A 626 29.50 -15.45 -14.09
CA ARG A 626 28.39 -15.56 -15.05
C ARG A 626 28.83 -15.16 -16.45
N ASP A 627 30.11 -15.23 -16.78
CA ASP A 627 30.71 -14.76 -18.04
C ASP A 627 29.96 -15.20 -19.32
N LYS A 628 29.25 -16.33 -19.26
CA LYS A 628 28.46 -16.88 -20.38
C LYS A 628 26.99 -16.42 -20.43
N ASN A 629 26.57 -15.48 -19.58
CA ASN A 629 25.16 -15.05 -19.46
C ASN A 629 24.92 -13.62 -19.93
N ASN A 630 23.76 -13.39 -20.56
CA ASN A 630 23.37 -12.07 -21.10
C ASN A 630 22.91 -11.04 -20.04
N TYR A 631 22.82 -11.43 -18.76
CA TYR A 631 22.32 -10.55 -17.69
C TYR A 631 23.25 -10.58 -16.48
N LEU A 632 23.68 -9.38 -16.09
CA LEU A 632 24.53 -9.12 -14.93
C LEU A 632 23.83 -9.49 -13.61
N VAL A 633 22.52 -9.31 -13.55
CA VAL A 633 21.72 -9.52 -12.33
C VAL A 633 20.56 -10.46 -12.61
N LEU A 634 20.36 -11.40 -11.68
CA LEU A 634 19.13 -12.17 -11.54
C LEU A 634 18.38 -11.73 -10.29
N VAL A 635 17.12 -11.34 -10.44
CA VAL A 635 16.23 -11.04 -9.32
C VAL A 635 15.46 -12.29 -8.95
N GLY A 636 15.67 -12.77 -7.73
CA GLY A 636 15.09 -14.01 -7.25
C GLY A 636 13.68 -13.85 -6.69
N LYS A 637 12.90 -14.94 -6.72
CA LYS A 637 11.54 -15.03 -6.16
C LYS A 637 11.38 -14.43 -4.74
N GLN A 638 12.31 -14.69 -3.83
CA GLN A 638 12.23 -14.17 -2.45
C GLN A 638 12.21 -12.64 -2.40
N PHE A 639 12.97 -12.00 -3.29
CA PHE A 639 12.96 -10.54 -3.38
C PHE A 639 11.63 -10.05 -3.96
N LEU A 640 11.11 -10.68 -5.00
CA LEU A 640 9.82 -10.33 -5.62
C LEU A 640 8.65 -10.41 -4.63
N GLU A 641 8.65 -11.40 -3.74
CA GLU A 641 7.67 -11.52 -2.65
C GLU A 641 7.74 -10.32 -1.71
N ILE A 642 8.95 -9.84 -1.37
CA ILE A 642 9.16 -8.67 -0.52
C ILE A 642 8.65 -7.38 -1.20
N VAL A 643 8.93 -7.21 -2.50
CA VAL A 643 8.52 -6.02 -3.25
C VAL A 643 7.10 -6.11 -3.81
N ASN A 644 6.42 -7.25 -3.61
CA ASN A 644 5.06 -7.56 -4.04
C ASN A 644 4.81 -7.35 -5.54
N TYR A 645 5.68 -7.94 -6.38
CA TYR A 645 5.54 -7.93 -7.83
C TYR A 645 5.30 -9.33 -8.41
N SER A 646 4.47 -9.43 -9.44
CA SER A 646 4.24 -10.62 -10.27
C SER A 646 4.89 -10.44 -11.63
N VAL A 647 5.32 -11.51 -12.27
CA VAL A 647 6.12 -11.44 -13.51
C VAL A 647 5.29 -11.82 -14.72
N ASN A 648 5.29 -10.97 -15.72
CA ASN A 648 4.76 -11.24 -17.04
C ASN A 648 5.91 -11.52 -18.01
N VAL A 649 5.99 -12.78 -18.46
CA VAL A 649 7.04 -13.27 -19.36
C VAL A 649 6.97 -12.71 -20.78
N GLN A 650 5.90 -12.01 -21.13
CA GLN A 650 5.73 -11.38 -22.44
C GLN A 650 6.10 -9.89 -22.44
N LYS A 651 6.46 -9.32 -21.28
CA LYS A 651 6.77 -7.90 -21.14
C LYS A 651 8.19 -7.68 -20.61
N THR A 652 8.77 -6.54 -20.94
CA THR A 652 10.05 -6.05 -20.39
C THR A 652 9.95 -4.57 -20.08
N PHE A 653 10.71 -4.10 -19.08
CA PHE A 653 10.86 -2.68 -18.74
C PHE A 653 9.53 -1.95 -18.48
N THR A 654 8.66 -2.58 -17.69
CA THR A 654 7.31 -2.08 -17.44
C THR A 654 7.24 -1.09 -16.27
N LEU A 655 8.28 -1.00 -15.45
CA LEU A 655 8.30 -0.11 -14.28
C LEU A 655 8.52 1.37 -14.68
N PRO A 656 7.49 2.25 -14.53
CA PRO A 656 7.56 3.62 -15.05
C PRO A 656 8.50 4.52 -14.25
N GLU A 657 8.80 4.20 -13.00
CA GLU A 657 9.76 4.97 -12.19
C GLU A 657 11.21 4.78 -12.64
N GLN A 658 11.43 3.86 -13.58
CA GLN A 658 12.74 3.48 -14.08
C GLN A 658 12.99 3.97 -15.52
N THR A 659 11.96 4.36 -16.26
CA THR A 659 11.97 4.87 -17.65
C THR A 659 12.39 6.33 -17.80
N THR A 660 13.35 6.78 -16.98
CA THR A 660 14.21 7.90 -17.43
C THR A 660 15.15 7.34 -18.50
N LEU A 661 14.66 7.24 -19.73
CA LEU A 661 15.44 6.87 -20.91
C LEU A 661 16.57 7.89 -21.05
N GLN A 662 17.83 7.45 -20.94
CA GLN A 662 18.90 8.23 -21.52
C GLN A 662 18.81 8.12 -23.04
N PRO A 663 19.28 9.12 -23.82
CA PRO A 663 19.29 9.04 -25.29
C PRO A 663 19.98 7.77 -25.83
N ALA A 664 20.91 7.18 -25.07
CA ALA A 664 21.56 5.92 -25.39
C ALA A 664 20.64 4.68 -25.27
N ASP A 665 19.58 4.74 -24.47
CA ASP A 665 18.64 3.63 -24.25
C ASP A 665 17.61 3.51 -25.39
N VAL A 666 17.39 4.59 -26.16
CA VAL A 666 16.44 4.63 -27.29
C VAL A 666 17.02 3.97 -28.55
N ASN A 667 18.34 3.89 -28.67
CA ASN A 667 19.01 3.38 -29.88
C ASN A 667 19.17 1.85 -29.92
N PHE A 668 18.73 1.11 -28.89
CA PHE A 668 18.95 -0.33 -28.80
C PHE A 668 17.72 -1.21 -29.04
N GLU A 669 16.48 -0.66 -29.02
CA GLU A 669 15.28 -1.47 -29.29
C GLU A 669 15.16 -1.94 -30.75
N PHE A 670 15.96 -1.39 -31.67
CA PHE A 670 16.01 -1.86 -33.06
C PHE A 670 17.09 -2.92 -33.34
N ALA A 671 18.01 -3.18 -32.42
CA ALA A 671 19.19 -4.01 -32.70
C ALA A 671 19.09 -5.46 -32.20
N VAL A 672 18.05 -5.85 -31.46
CA VAL A 672 17.96 -7.20 -30.84
C VAL A 672 16.77 -8.02 -31.34
N LEU A 673 16.08 -7.56 -32.39
CA LEU A 673 15.03 -8.35 -33.08
C LEU A 673 15.49 -8.95 -34.40
N TRP A 674 16.76 -8.77 -34.78
CA TRP A 674 17.37 -9.37 -35.98
C TRP A 674 18.83 -9.73 -35.70
N ASP A 675 19.02 -10.89 -35.05
CA ASP A 675 20.15 -11.80 -35.28
C ASP A 675 19.76 -13.22 -34.85
#